data_AF-A0AAX7U9F4-F1
#
_entry.id   AF-A0AAX7U9F4-F1
#
_cell.length_a   1.000
_cell.length_b   1.000
_cell.length_c   1.000
_cell.angle_alpha   90.00
_cell.angle_beta   90.00
_cell.angle_gamma   90.00
#
_symmetry.space_group_name_H-M   'P 1'
#
loop_
_entity.id
_entity.type
_entity.pdbx_description
1 polymer ?
#
loop_
_entity_poly.entity_id
_entity_poly.type
_entity_poly.pdbx_seq_one_letter_code
_entity_poly.pdbx_strand_id
1 'polypeptide(L)'
;IAGVGQTRTFFNVFSERMFFDIHVRNPGFVHSPGFPYYLYPANLNLQWRLRADPGHRVRLDFHSLILEDDCQHDFIKAYDSLAPIEKRALTEQCGHPQKSLSFISGNVMLLTLVTNEENNFPGFKASYFQIPVTKLSKYCGGTMTEDKGLFSSPFFPSNYPPSTSCVWNIEVAKEKFVKVDFKKFFVGNQSEHCPHDYVDINGERLCGNGLNSSVITIKSNKVTITFNSDSSYVDQGFTAEYEAFIPTDSCPGRFQCNNSLCISKISQCDGWNDCGDNSDEINCTCDASQIQCKNGHCKPKSWLCDGIDDCGDNTDEQNCTCPGKFKCSNNRCIKKTLQCNGRDDCGDNSDELNCTSVCSAFTFHCSNGLCISKLNPECDGVQDCEDGSDEANCDCGTNLYSSTRIVGGQSASVGEWPWQVSLHFKGLGHVCGASVLSDRWLLTAAHCVQDTTVYKLSHADQWEAFLGLHVQNQTNEWTVKRGVKQIIAHRYYNRYTEDNDIALMELDTRVSLTQHIRPICLPSSTYYFHSDQEAWITGWGTTLQGGVSASVLQMAEILIFSSRLCNLLLYYRVTDNMLCAGFLSGGVDTCQGDSGGPLSVANSHGRFFLAGVTSWGKGCALSFRPGVYTRVTKYRSWIKEKSGV
;
A
#
# COMPACT_ATOMS: atom_id res chain seq x y z
N ILE A 1 47.95 55.84 -6.64
CA ILE A 1 46.93 55.76 -5.56
C ILE A 1 46.65 54.28 -5.37
N ALA A 2 47.26 53.72 -4.32
CA ALA A 2 47.16 52.32 -3.94
C ALA A 2 46.14 52.20 -2.79
N GLY A 3 45.35 51.14 -2.81
CA GLY A 3 44.46 50.69 -1.73
C GLY A 3 44.11 49.23 -2.01
N VAL A 4 44.89 48.28 -1.49
CA VAL A 4 44.62 47.51 -0.26
C VAL A 4 43.30 46.73 -0.33
N GLY A 5 43.41 45.42 -0.58
CA GLY A 5 42.34 44.43 -0.52
C GLY A 5 42.93 43.04 -0.26
N GLN A 6 43.09 42.76 1.03
CA GLN A 6 43.53 41.54 1.72
C GLN A 6 43.72 40.24 0.90
N THR A 7 44.97 39.80 0.86
CA THR A 7 45.36 38.39 0.80
C THR A 7 44.82 37.64 2.03
N ARG A 8 43.84 36.76 1.83
CA ARG A 8 43.59 35.63 2.74
C ARG A 8 44.05 34.35 2.05
N THR A 9 45.24 33.92 2.42
CA THR A 9 45.65 32.53 2.44
C THR A 9 44.59 31.71 3.17
N PHE A 10 43.76 30.97 2.41
CA PHE A 10 42.99 29.87 2.96
C PHE A 10 43.71 28.56 2.67
N PHE A 11 43.75 27.75 3.71
CA PHE A 11 44.58 26.57 3.89
C PHE A 11 44.27 25.49 2.83
N ASN A 12 45.33 24.90 2.28
CA ASN A 12 45.28 23.55 1.75
C ASN A 12 44.86 22.59 2.87
N VAL A 13 43.66 22.03 2.79
CA VAL A 13 43.35 20.71 3.36
C VAL A 13 42.94 19.84 2.18
N PHE A 14 43.83 18.92 1.80
CA PHE A 14 43.56 17.94 0.76
C PHE A 14 42.38 17.05 1.21
N SER A 15 41.21 17.17 0.58
CA SER A 15 40.24 16.07 0.54
C SER A 15 40.87 14.94 -0.29
N GLU A 16 41.37 13.88 0.34
CA GLU A 16 41.85 12.70 -0.38
C GLU A 16 40.70 12.11 -1.22
N ARG A 17 40.79 12.23 -2.55
CA ARG A 17 39.84 11.57 -3.45
C ARG A 17 40.04 10.06 -3.36
N MET A 18 39.05 9.35 -2.81
CA MET A 18 39.10 7.89 -2.68
C MET A 18 38.34 7.21 -3.81
N PHE A 19 38.94 6.17 -4.36
CA PHE A 19 38.37 5.37 -5.45
C PHE A 19 38.12 3.93 -5.00
N PHE A 20 36.97 3.39 -5.40
CA PHE A 20 36.58 2.01 -5.17
C PHE A 20 36.27 1.34 -6.50
N ASP A 21 37.10 0.41 -6.94
CA ASP A 21 36.85 -0.39 -8.15
C ASP A 21 36.02 -1.62 -7.81
N ILE A 22 34.86 -1.74 -8.45
CA ILE A 22 33.92 -2.84 -8.21
C ILE A 22 33.62 -3.53 -9.53
N HIS A 23 33.90 -4.83 -9.56
CA HIS A 23 33.44 -5.69 -10.64
C HIS A 23 32.05 -6.25 -10.31
N VAL A 24 31.05 -5.87 -11.10
CA VAL A 24 29.62 -6.05 -10.83
C VAL A 24 29.12 -7.47 -11.20
N ARG A 25 29.95 -8.49 -11.01
CA ARG A 25 29.58 -9.88 -11.35
C ARG A 25 28.47 -10.41 -10.45
N ASN A 26 28.60 -10.16 -9.16
CA ASN A 26 27.63 -10.53 -8.14
C ASN A 26 26.88 -9.27 -7.67
N PRO A 27 25.60 -9.40 -7.30
CA PRO A 27 24.87 -8.29 -6.69
C PRO A 27 25.55 -7.88 -5.38
N GLY A 28 25.60 -6.58 -5.12
CA GLY A 28 26.21 -6.02 -3.92
C GLY A 28 25.65 -4.65 -3.58
N PHE A 29 26.28 -3.97 -2.63
CA PHE A 29 25.83 -2.65 -2.16
C PHE A 29 27.00 -1.67 -2.10
N VAL A 30 26.69 -0.40 -2.38
CA VAL A 30 27.53 0.77 -2.12
C VAL A 30 26.78 1.69 -1.17
N HIS A 31 27.50 2.33 -0.27
CA HIS A 31 26.93 3.26 0.69
C HIS A 31 27.96 4.31 1.11
N SER A 32 27.49 5.45 1.60
CA SER A 32 28.38 6.44 2.21
C SER A 32 29.03 5.90 3.49
N PRO A 33 30.24 6.37 3.86
CA PRO A 33 30.86 6.01 5.14
C PRO A 33 29.94 6.40 6.29
N GLY A 34 29.80 5.51 7.26
CA GLY A 34 28.91 5.74 8.41
C GLY A 34 27.46 5.32 8.18
N PHE A 35 26.98 5.18 6.93
CA PHE A 35 25.59 4.85 6.66
C PHE A 35 25.15 3.48 7.25
N PRO A 36 23.95 3.38 7.85
CA PRO A 36 22.99 4.44 8.19
C PRO A 36 23.22 5.05 9.59
N TYR A 37 24.23 4.60 10.32
CA TYR A 37 24.39 4.82 11.76
C TYR A 37 25.06 6.14 12.12
N TYR A 38 25.86 6.71 11.22
CA TYR A 38 26.62 7.93 11.40
C TYR A 38 26.46 8.81 10.16
N LEU A 39 26.50 10.13 10.37
CA LEU A 39 26.52 11.11 9.30
C LEU A 39 27.79 10.90 8.46
N TYR A 40 27.72 11.14 7.16
CA TYR A 40 28.93 11.10 6.35
C TYR A 40 29.92 12.18 6.84
N PRO A 41 31.23 11.89 6.83
CA PRO A 41 32.25 12.89 7.12
C PRO A 41 32.16 14.10 6.17
N ALA A 42 32.49 15.28 6.70
CA ALA A 42 32.66 16.49 5.91
C ALA A 42 33.79 16.37 4.88
N ASN A 43 33.72 17.15 3.80
CA ASN A 43 34.75 17.27 2.75
C ASN A 43 35.11 15.94 2.05
N LEU A 44 34.18 15.01 1.91
CA LEU A 44 34.39 13.79 1.15
C LEU A 44 34.30 14.00 -0.36
N ASN A 45 35.16 13.26 -1.08
CA ASN A 45 35.07 13.01 -2.51
C ASN A 45 35.27 11.52 -2.77
N LEU A 46 34.18 10.75 -2.80
CA LEU A 46 34.19 9.31 -2.96
C LEU A 46 33.71 8.91 -4.35
N GLN A 47 34.41 7.96 -4.97
CA GLN A 47 34.14 7.53 -6.33
C GLN A 47 34.10 6.00 -6.44
N TRP A 48 32.94 5.44 -6.76
CA TRP A 48 32.77 4.00 -7.03
C TRP A 48 32.75 3.75 -8.54
N ARG A 49 33.75 3.04 -9.03
CA ARG A 49 33.92 2.64 -10.44
C ARG A 49 33.37 1.24 -10.64
N LEU A 50 32.13 1.17 -11.12
CA LEU A 50 31.40 -0.07 -11.35
C LEU A 50 31.67 -0.58 -12.78
N ARG A 51 32.10 -1.83 -12.94
CA ARG A 51 32.31 -2.47 -14.25
C ARG A 51 31.60 -3.83 -14.33
N ALA A 52 30.65 -3.95 -15.24
CA ALA A 52 29.98 -5.21 -15.56
C ALA A 52 30.80 -6.09 -16.53
N ASP A 53 30.46 -7.37 -16.61
CA ASP A 53 30.99 -8.28 -17.62
C ASP A 53 30.58 -7.82 -19.04
N PRO A 54 31.35 -8.17 -20.10
CA PRO A 54 30.97 -7.88 -21.48
C PRO A 54 29.55 -8.38 -21.81
N GLY A 55 28.81 -7.60 -22.62
CA GLY A 55 27.42 -7.91 -22.96
C GLY A 55 26.41 -7.68 -21.82
N HIS A 56 26.83 -7.04 -20.72
CA HIS A 56 25.98 -6.65 -19.61
C HIS A 56 26.00 -5.13 -19.38
N ARG A 57 24.94 -4.64 -18.76
CA ARG A 57 24.77 -3.26 -18.29
C ARG A 57 24.81 -3.21 -16.77
N VAL A 58 25.28 -2.10 -16.19
CA VAL A 58 25.23 -1.86 -14.75
C VAL A 58 23.88 -1.27 -14.37
N ARG A 59 23.20 -1.86 -13.39
CA ARG A 59 22.04 -1.26 -12.72
C ARG A 59 22.39 -0.87 -11.30
N LEU A 60 21.93 0.32 -10.90
CA LEU A 60 22.10 0.90 -9.58
C LEU A 60 20.73 1.30 -9.03
N ASP A 61 20.34 0.71 -7.91
CA ASP A 61 19.05 0.95 -7.25
C ASP A 61 19.28 1.56 -5.87
N PHE A 62 18.85 2.81 -5.68
CA PHE A 62 18.93 3.49 -4.40
C PHE A 62 17.81 3.04 -3.47
N HIS A 63 18.19 2.63 -2.27
CA HIS A 63 17.24 2.28 -1.20
C HIS A 63 16.98 3.48 -0.30
N SER A 64 18.00 4.32 -0.11
CA SER A 64 17.96 5.53 0.70
C SER A 64 18.96 6.52 0.12
N LEU A 65 18.54 7.77 0.03
CA LEU A 65 19.38 8.93 -0.27
C LEU A 65 18.90 10.07 0.63
N ILE A 66 19.78 10.52 1.51
CA ILE A 66 19.54 11.63 2.45
C ILE A 66 20.82 12.45 2.48
N LEU A 67 20.85 13.48 1.63
CA LEU A 67 21.91 14.49 1.56
C LEU A 67 21.32 15.86 1.92
N GLU A 68 22.15 16.90 1.97
CA GLU A 68 21.69 18.27 2.07
C GLU A 68 20.76 18.61 0.89
N ASP A 69 19.71 19.40 1.13
CA ASP A 69 18.75 19.78 0.07
C ASP A 69 19.37 20.67 -1.02
N ASP A 70 20.53 21.29 -0.74
CA ASP A 70 21.28 22.11 -1.70
C ASP A 70 22.34 21.29 -2.46
N CYS A 71 22.01 20.96 -3.72
CA CYS A 71 22.88 20.25 -4.64
C CYS A 71 24.20 20.98 -4.98
N GLN A 72 24.37 22.26 -4.61
CA GLN A 72 25.63 22.98 -4.81
C GLN A 72 26.75 22.50 -3.86
N HIS A 73 26.37 21.93 -2.72
CA HIS A 73 27.28 21.54 -1.66
C HIS A 73 27.42 20.03 -1.56
N ASP A 74 26.31 19.35 -1.29
CA ASP A 74 26.29 17.91 -1.08
C ASP A 74 25.44 17.24 -2.16
N PHE A 75 26.10 16.45 -2.99
CA PHE A 75 25.42 15.80 -4.10
C PHE A 75 25.99 14.43 -4.40
N ILE A 76 25.14 13.61 -4.99
CA ILE A 76 25.53 12.38 -5.64
C ILE A 76 25.28 12.49 -7.14
N LYS A 77 26.28 12.07 -7.92
CA LYS A 77 26.22 12.00 -9.38
C LYS A 77 26.54 10.61 -9.86
N ALA A 78 25.73 10.11 -10.78
CA ALA A 78 26.03 8.89 -11.52
C ALA A 78 26.38 9.23 -12.97
N TYR A 79 27.39 8.58 -13.52
CA TYR A 79 27.88 8.81 -14.88
C TYR A 79 27.94 7.50 -15.68
N ASP A 80 27.67 7.57 -16.98
CA ASP A 80 27.90 6.49 -17.95
C ASP A 80 29.36 6.44 -18.46
N SER A 81 30.29 6.61 -17.54
CA SER A 81 31.72 6.52 -17.78
C SER A 81 32.44 6.22 -16.48
N LEU A 82 33.69 5.74 -16.54
CA LEU A 82 34.55 5.56 -15.35
C LEU A 82 35.24 6.86 -14.90
N ALA A 83 34.90 7.99 -15.54
CA ALA A 83 35.41 9.32 -15.25
C ALA A 83 34.22 10.30 -15.12
N PRO A 84 34.34 11.36 -14.31
CA PRO A 84 33.28 12.35 -14.11
C PRO A 84 33.20 13.28 -15.33
N ILE A 85 32.55 12.82 -16.39
CA ILE A 85 32.35 13.57 -17.64
C ILE A 85 30.91 14.10 -17.63
N GLU A 86 30.73 15.41 -17.49
CA GLU A 86 29.38 16.01 -17.36
C GLU A 86 28.44 15.68 -18.52
N LYS A 87 28.96 15.56 -19.75
CA LYS A 87 28.15 15.14 -20.93
C LYS A 87 27.66 13.68 -20.86
N ARG A 88 28.08 12.93 -19.84
CA ARG A 88 27.69 11.55 -19.55
C ARG A 88 27.08 11.39 -18.16
N ALA A 89 26.69 12.49 -17.52
CA ALA A 89 25.96 12.44 -16.26
C ALA A 89 24.56 11.86 -16.52
N LEU A 90 24.21 10.82 -15.78
CA LEU A 90 22.88 10.20 -15.79
C LEU A 90 21.93 10.97 -14.89
N THR A 91 22.45 11.44 -13.75
CA THR A 91 21.70 12.16 -12.74
C THR A 91 22.65 12.94 -11.83
N GLU A 92 22.12 14.01 -11.26
CA GLU A 92 22.61 14.71 -10.07
C GLU A 92 21.46 14.70 -9.07
N GLN A 93 21.71 14.26 -7.84
CA GLN A 93 20.69 14.16 -6.79
C GLN A 93 21.26 14.69 -5.47
N CYS A 94 20.41 15.37 -4.71
CA CYS A 94 20.64 15.86 -3.36
C CYS A 94 19.32 15.78 -2.58
N GLY A 95 19.33 16.17 -1.30
CA GLY A 95 18.15 16.16 -0.45
C GLY A 95 17.59 14.76 -0.18
N HIS A 96 16.27 14.71 -0.01
CA HIS A 96 15.50 13.48 0.18
C HIS A 96 14.48 13.24 -0.95
N PRO A 97 14.86 12.51 -2.02
CA PRO A 97 13.99 12.28 -3.16
C PRO A 97 12.79 11.39 -2.79
N GLN A 98 11.57 11.90 -3.02
CA GLN A 98 10.31 11.20 -2.71
C GLN A 98 9.95 10.05 -3.69
N LYS A 99 10.77 9.81 -4.72
CA LYS A 99 10.55 8.78 -5.76
C LYS A 99 11.64 7.72 -5.67
N SER A 100 11.29 6.46 -5.99
CA SER A 100 12.27 5.38 -6.14
C SER A 100 13.27 5.71 -7.25
N LEU A 101 14.56 5.68 -6.94
CA LEU A 101 15.64 6.05 -7.86
C LEU A 101 16.40 4.81 -8.33
N SER A 102 16.24 4.50 -9.62
CA SER A 102 16.88 3.35 -10.27
C SER A 102 17.50 3.79 -11.60
N PHE A 103 18.81 3.57 -11.75
CA PHE A 103 19.57 4.01 -12.91
C PHE A 103 20.27 2.83 -13.59
N ILE A 104 20.31 2.85 -14.91
CA ILE A 104 20.95 1.82 -15.73
C ILE A 104 21.92 2.52 -16.68
N SER A 105 23.17 2.08 -16.72
CA SER A 105 24.18 2.62 -17.62
C SER A 105 24.55 1.63 -18.73
N GLY A 106 25.62 1.91 -19.47
CA GLY A 106 26.31 0.93 -20.30
C GLY A 106 27.01 -0.15 -19.46
N ASN A 107 28.14 -0.65 -19.95
CA ASN A 107 28.92 -1.68 -19.25
C ASN A 107 29.75 -1.13 -18.07
N VAL A 108 29.73 0.18 -17.86
CA VAL A 108 30.45 0.88 -16.80
C VAL A 108 29.58 1.96 -16.17
N MET A 109 29.81 2.26 -14.90
CA MET A 109 29.17 3.38 -14.20
C MET A 109 30.16 3.97 -13.20
N LEU A 110 30.21 5.29 -13.09
CA LEU A 110 30.88 5.98 -11.99
C LEU A 110 29.81 6.60 -11.10
N LEU A 111 29.84 6.26 -9.83
CA LEU A 111 29.05 6.92 -8.80
C LEU A 111 29.98 7.82 -7.97
N THR A 112 29.65 9.10 -7.86
CA THR A 112 30.45 10.09 -7.13
C THR A 112 29.61 10.72 -6.02
N LEU A 113 30.11 10.71 -4.79
CA LEU A 113 29.58 11.49 -3.67
C LEU A 113 30.55 12.63 -3.36
N VAL A 114 30.05 13.86 -3.33
CA VAL A 114 30.77 15.06 -2.89
C VAL A 114 30.01 15.70 -1.74
N THR A 115 30.73 16.14 -0.72
CA THR A 115 30.16 16.76 0.50
C THR A 115 31.02 17.93 0.96
N ASN A 116 30.45 18.92 1.65
CA ASN A 116 31.12 20.14 2.15
C ASN A 116 31.47 20.06 3.67
N GLU A 117 31.75 21.21 4.31
CA GLU A 117 32.11 21.32 5.73
C GLU A 117 30.93 21.40 6.71
N GLU A 118 29.72 21.71 6.24
CA GLU A 118 28.55 22.02 7.07
C GLU A 118 27.41 21.02 6.77
N ASN A 119 26.38 20.90 7.61
CA ASN A 119 25.15 20.13 7.29
C ASN A 119 25.33 18.67 6.78
N ASN A 120 26.06 17.82 7.51
CA ASN A 120 26.15 16.40 7.14
C ASN A 120 24.87 15.62 7.45
N PHE A 121 24.46 14.73 6.54
CA PHE A 121 23.29 13.85 6.66
C PHE A 121 23.69 12.36 6.73
N PRO A 122 22.74 11.43 6.95
CA PRO A 122 23.06 9.99 7.00
C PRO A 122 23.69 9.44 5.70
N GLY A 123 23.43 10.09 4.55
CA GLY A 123 24.00 9.74 3.25
C GLY A 123 23.14 8.75 2.47
N PHE A 124 23.77 7.77 1.82
CA PHE A 124 23.06 6.89 0.87
C PHE A 124 23.42 5.42 0.99
N LYS A 125 22.49 4.57 0.52
CA LYS A 125 22.74 3.16 0.23
C LYS A 125 22.05 2.76 -1.07
N ALA A 126 22.82 2.16 -1.97
CA ALA A 126 22.34 1.64 -3.23
C ALA A 126 22.84 0.22 -3.47
N SER A 127 22.02 -0.64 -4.09
CA SER A 127 22.47 -1.93 -4.60
C SER A 127 22.92 -1.82 -6.04
N TYR A 128 23.96 -2.55 -6.40
CA TYR A 128 24.39 -2.70 -7.78
C TYR A 128 24.27 -4.16 -8.23
N PHE A 129 23.95 -4.36 -9.51
CA PHE A 129 24.00 -5.67 -10.16
C PHE A 129 24.10 -5.52 -11.68
N GLN A 130 24.54 -6.58 -12.36
CA GLN A 130 24.65 -6.58 -13.83
C GLN A 130 23.43 -7.19 -14.49
N ILE A 131 22.99 -6.59 -15.60
CA ILE A 131 21.85 -7.07 -16.41
C ILE A 131 22.35 -7.45 -17.80
N PRO A 132 22.04 -8.65 -18.31
CA PRO A 132 22.36 -9.01 -19.70
C PRO A 132 21.66 -8.09 -20.70
N VAL A 133 22.38 -7.61 -21.73
CA VAL A 133 21.81 -6.77 -22.79
C VAL A 133 20.69 -7.50 -23.56
N THR A 134 20.69 -8.83 -23.59
CA THR A 134 19.60 -9.65 -24.16
C THR A 134 18.27 -9.49 -23.43
N LYS A 135 18.25 -9.05 -22.17
CA LYS A 135 16.99 -8.69 -21.50
C LYS A 135 16.42 -7.39 -22.04
N LEU A 136 17.24 -6.48 -22.58
CA LEU A 136 16.81 -5.20 -23.15
C LEU A 136 15.96 -5.39 -24.41
N SER A 137 16.34 -6.35 -25.27
CA SER A 137 15.61 -6.63 -26.52
C SER A 137 14.20 -7.19 -26.30
N LYS A 138 13.87 -7.67 -25.09
CA LYS A 138 12.50 -8.03 -24.72
C LYS A 138 11.60 -6.80 -24.50
N TYR A 139 12.19 -5.66 -24.12
CA TYR A 139 11.45 -4.45 -23.71
C TYR A 139 11.64 -3.27 -24.68
N CYS A 140 12.42 -3.45 -25.75
CA CYS A 140 12.86 -2.36 -26.61
C CYS A 140 12.65 -2.74 -28.08
N GLY A 141 11.58 -2.20 -28.68
CA GLY A 141 11.24 -2.37 -30.08
C GLY A 141 10.57 -3.70 -30.46
N GLY A 142 10.33 -3.86 -31.76
CA GLY A 142 9.71 -5.05 -32.35
C GLY A 142 8.67 -4.71 -33.41
N THR A 143 8.12 -5.74 -34.05
CA THR A 143 6.99 -5.59 -34.98
C THR A 143 5.71 -6.08 -34.33
N MET A 144 4.67 -5.26 -34.34
CA MET A 144 3.38 -5.53 -33.73
C MET A 144 2.31 -5.56 -34.82
N THR A 145 1.52 -6.63 -34.86
CA THR A 145 0.51 -6.86 -35.92
C THR A 145 -0.91 -7.04 -35.38
N GLU A 146 -1.06 -7.02 -34.05
CA GLU A 146 -2.36 -7.14 -33.39
C GLU A 146 -3.12 -5.81 -33.46
N ASP A 147 -4.45 -5.87 -33.35
CA ASP A 147 -5.32 -4.68 -33.34
C ASP A 147 -5.19 -3.84 -32.05
N LYS A 148 -4.63 -4.42 -30.98
CA LYS A 148 -4.30 -3.70 -29.74
C LYS A 148 -2.96 -4.18 -29.22
N GLY A 149 -2.24 -3.31 -28.51
CA GLY A 149 -1.00 -3.72 -27.87
C GLY A 149 -0.44 -2.68 -26.91
N LEU A 150 0.53 -3.12 -26.12
CA LEU A 150 1.20 -2.32 -25.08
C LEU A 150 2.69 -2.23 -25.37
N PHE A 151 3.27 -1.05 -25.18
CA PHE A 151 4.71 -0.84 -25.28
C PHE A 151 5.18 0.23 -24.28
N SER A 152 6.45 0.17 -23.91
CA SER A 152 7.03 1.07 -22.91
C SER A 152 8.50 1.34 -23.20
N SER A 153 9.05 2.40 -22.61
CA SER A 153 10.49 2.56 -22.54
C SER A 153 11.14 1.37 -21.78
N PRO A 154 12.42 1.08 -22.05
CA PRO A 154 13.10 -0.05 -21.39
C PRO A 154 13.12 0.13 -19.87
N PHE A 155 12.74 -0.93 -19.14
CA PHE A 155 12.75 -1.00 -17.67
C PHE A 155 11.79 -0.05 -16.93
N PHE A 156 10.79 0.52 -17.60
CA PHE A 156 9.73 1.29 -16.94
C PHE A 156 9.12 0.50 -15.74
N PRO A 157 8.91 1.12 -14.55
CA PRO A 157 9.00 2.55 -14.21
C PRO A 157 10.38 3.04 -13.75
N SER A 158 11.45 2.23 -13.87
CA SER A 158 12.82 2.68 -13.64
C SER A 158 13.31 3.57 -14.79
N ASN A 159 14.38 4.35 -14.54
CA ASN A 159 14.89 5.25 -15.57
C ASN A 159 15.47 4.48 -16.76
N TYR A 160 15.20 4.98 -17.96
CA TYR A 160 15.68 4.34 -19.19
C TYR A 160 17.23 4.45 -19.28
N PRO A 161 17.91 3.50 -19.93
CA PRO A 161 19.35 3.58 -20.11
C PRO A 161 19.74 4.66 -21.13
N PRO A 162 20.89 5.35 -20.97
CA PRO A 162 21.36 6.32 -21.97
C PRO A 162 21.76 5.61 -23.27
N SER A 163 21.89 6.40 -24.35
CA SER A 163 22.30 5.96 -25.69
C SER A 163 21.51 4.76 -26.18
N THR A 164 20.20 4.76 -25.95
CA THR A 164 19.30 3.66 -26.28
C THR A 164 18.36 4.12 -27.39
N SER A 165 18.20 3.26 -28.40
CA SER A 165 17.26 3.46 -29.50
C SER A 165 16.32 2.24 -29.57
N CYS A 166 15.02 2.48 -29.47
CA CYS A 166 13.98 1.46 -29.59
C CYS A 166 13.04 1.83 -30.73
N VAL A 167 12.76 0.86 -31.61
CA VAL A 167 11.88 1.06 -32.78
C VAL A 167 10.75 0.05 -32.74
N TRP A 168 9.51 0.54 -32.64
CA TRP A 168 8.29 -0.27 -32.75
C TRP A 168 7.64 -0.02 -34.10
N ASN A 169 7.42 -1.10 -34.85
CA ASN A 169 6.72 -1.06 -36.13
C ASN A 169 5.34 -1.69 -35.96
N ILE A 170 4.30 -0.88 -36.01
CA ILE A 170 2.91 -1.32 -35.90
C ILE A 170 2.35 -1.44 -37.33
N GLU A 171 1.92 -2.64 -37.71
CA GLU A 171 1.30 -2.92 -39.01
C GLU A 171 -0.07 -3.56 -38.81
N VAL A 172 -1.11 -2.80 -39.11
CA VAL A 172 -2.52 -3.22 -38.99
C VAL A 172 -3.16 -3.38 -40.38
N ALA A 173 -4.37 -3.95 -40.43
CA ALA A 173 -5.12 -4.14 -41.66
C ALA A 173 -5.28 -2.83 -42.46
N LYS A 174 -5.28 -2.92 -43.80
CA LYS A 174 -5.21 -1.75 -44.70
C LYS A 174 -6.37 -0.77 -44.52
N GLU A 175 -7.53 -1.23 -44.05
CA GLU A 175 -8.69 -0.39 -43.74
C GLU A 175 -8.68 0.28 -42.35
N LYS A 176 -7.66 0.05 -41.51
CA LYS A 176 -7.60 0.56 -40.13
C LYS A 176 -6.59 1.69 -39.96
N PHE A 177 -6.91 2.60 -39.05
CA PHE A 177 -6.02 3.64 -38.49
C PHE A 177 -5.60 3.24 -37.08
N VAL A 178 -4.51 3.83 -36.59
CA VAL A 178 -3.94 3.52 -35.28
C VAL A 178 -4.08 4.72 -34.36
N LYS A 179 -4.55 4.50 -33.14
CA LYS A 179 -4.54 5.47 -32.04
C LYS A 179 -3.57 4.98 -30.98
N VAL A 180 -2.70 5.87 -30.49
CA VAL A 180 -1.75 5.62 -29.40
C VAL A 180 -2.17 6.45 -28.19
N ASP A 181 -2.21 5.85 -27.01
CA ASP A 181 -2.52 6.52 -25.74
C ASP A 181 -1.39 6.32 -24.73
N PHE A 182 -0.72 7.41 -24.37
CA PHE A 182 0.33 7.44 -23.36
C PHE A 182 -0.27 7.56 -21.97
N LYS A 183 -0.20 6.49 -21.17
CA LYS A 183 -0.68 6.52 -19.77
C LYS A 183 0.25 7.30 -18.85
N LYS A 184 1.56 7.24 -19.10
CA LYS A 184 2.60 8.00 -18.38
C LYS A 184 3.70 8.40 -19.36
N PHE A 185 4.23 9.61 -19.23
CA PHE A 185 5.23 10.16 -20.14
C PHE A 185 6.19 11.11 -19.41
N PHE A 186 7.44 10.67 -19.21
CA PHE A 186 8.54 11.41 -18.59
C PHE A 186 9.80 11.15 -19.41
N VAL A 187 10.06 11.98 -20.43
CA VAL A 187 11.16 11.76 -21.39
C VAL A 187 11.95 13.05 -21.58
N GLY A 188 13.11 13.14 -20.92
CA GLY A 188 13.96 14.33 -20.97
C GLY A 188 13.27 15.62 -20.52
N ASN A 189 13.91 16.76 -20.82
CA ASN A 189 13.38 18.07 -20.45
C ASN A 189 12.45 18.64 -21.53
N GLN A 190 11.41 19.34 -21.08
CA GLN A 190 10.50 20.07 -21.97
C GLN A 190 11.28 21.10 -22.78
N SER A 191 11.30 20.93 -24.11
CA SER A 191 12.04 21.81 -25.01
C SER A 191 11.37 21.86 -26.38
N GLU A 192 11.56 22.96 -27.09
CA GLU A 192 11.12 23.10 -28.47
C GLU A 192 11.94 22.12 -29.33
N HIS A 193 11.26 21.23 -30.06
CA HIS A 193 11.86 20.23 -30.97
C HIS A 193 12.63 19.06 -30.34
N CYS A 194 12.67 18.95 -29.01
CA CYS A 194 13.22 17.80 -28.29
C CYS A 194 14.60 17.33 -28.80
N PRO A 195 15.66 18.14 -28.60
CA PRO A 195 16.98 17.86 -29.16
C PRO A 195 17.77 16.75 -28.45
N HIS A 196 17.33 16.37 -27.24
CA HIS A 196 17.95 15.37 -26.37
C HIS A 196 17.20 14.04 -26.49
N ASP A 197 16.50 13.66 -25.42
CA ASP A 197 15.66 12.48 -25.38
C ASP A 197 14.30 12.77 -26.00
N TYR A 198 13.81 11.86 -26.85
CA TYR A 198 12.52 12.02 -27.49
C TYR A 198 11.88 10.70 -27.90
N VAL A 199 10.56 10.75 -28.02
CA VAL A 199 9.77 9.76 -28.74
C VAL A 199 9.32 10.40 -30.06
N ASP A 200 9.71 9.81 -31.17
CA ASP A 200 9.28 10.18 -32.51
C ASP A 200 8.09 9.32 -32.93
N ILE A 201 7.00 9.96 -33.34
CA ILE A 201 5.85 9.31 -33.96
C ILE A 201 5.68 9.94 -35.34
N ASN A 202 6.04 9.20 -36.39
CA ASN A 202 5.94 9.64 -37.78
C ASN A 202 6.55 11.04 -38.06
N GLY A 203 7.67 11.38 -37.42
CA GLY A 203 8.38 12.66 -37.61
C GLY A 203 8.00 13.77 -36.64
N GLU A 204 7.02 13.56 -35.75
CA GLU A 204 6.75 14.45 -34.62
C GLU A 204 7.49 13.97 -33.38
N ARG A 205 8.35 14.82 -32.81
CA ARG A 205 9.14 14.51 -31.61
C ARG A 205 8.46 15.01 -30.35
N LEU A 206 8.36 14.13 -29.38
CA LEU A 206 7.74 14.36 -28.08
C LEU A 206 8.78 14.18 -26.96
N CYS A 207 8.78 15.10 -25.99
CA CYS A 207 9.64 15.09 -24.80
C CYS A 207 9.01 15.93 -23.69
N GLY A 208 9.54 15.81 -22.48
CA GLY A 208 9.06 16.46 -21.26
C GLY A 208 8.10 15.59 -20.44
N ASN A 209 7.36 16.25 -19.56
CA ASN A 209 6.55 15.64 -18.50
C ASN A 209 5.03 15.82 -18.70
N GLY A 210 4.62 16.47 -19.79
CA GLY A 210 3.23 16.76 -20.10
C GLY A 210 3.02 16.82 -21.61
N LEU A 211 2.22 15.89 -22.13
CA LEU A 211 1.76 15.92 -23.52
C LEU A 211 0.50 16.79 -23.61
N ASN A 212 0.36 17.59 -24.67
CA ASN A 212 -0.85 18.39 -24.92
C ASN A 212 -2.10 17.50 -25.10
N SER A 213 -1.92 16.28 -25.56
CA SER A 213 -2.92 15.21 -25.59
C SER A 213 -2.20 13.89 -25.29
N SER A 214 -2.72 13.10 -24.35
CA SER A 214 -2.20 11.75 -24.09
C SER A 214 -2.46 10.81 -25.28
N VAL A 215 -3.50 11.13 -26.06
CA VAL A 215 -3.95 10.37 -27.22
C VAL A 215 -3.47 11.01 -28.51
N ILE A 216 -2.80 10.22 -29.35
CA ILE A 216 -2.33 10.59 -30.68
C ILE A 216 -2.99 9.68 -31.70
N THR A 217 -3.69 10.28 -32.67
CA THR A 217 -4.41 9.54 -33.72
C THR A 217 -3.66 9.62 -35.03
N ILE A 218 -3.41 8.46 -35.64
CA ILE A 218 -2.54 8.29 -36.80
C ILE A 218 -3.35 7.70 -37.94
N LYS A 219 -3.54 8.50 -39.00
CA LYS A 219 -4.36 8.17 -40.18
C LYS A 219 -3.62 7.25 -41.17
N SER A 220 -3.01 6.18 -40.67
CA SER A 220 -2.22 5.21 -41.44
C SER A 220 -2.36 3.83 -40.82
N ASN A 221 -2.32 2.79 -41.65
CA ASN A 221 -2.30 1.40 -41.22
C ASN A 221 -0.88 0.90 -40.86
N LYS A 222 0.14 1.71 -41.12
CA LYS A 222 1.52 1.48 -40.70
C LYS A 222 2.02 2.66 -39.89
N VAL A 223 2.59 2.38 -38.73
CA VAL A 223 3.14 3.38 -37.82
C VAL A 223 4.50 2.91 -37.33
N THR A 224 5.48 3.80 -37.36
CA THR A 224 6.78 3.57 -36.73
C THR A 224 6.94 4.55 -35.58
N ILE A 225 7.17 4.01 -34.39
CA ILE A 225 7.42 4.77 -33.17
C ILE A 225 8.88 4.54 -32.78
N THR A 226 9.65 5.61 -32.64
CA THR A 226 11.06 5.54 -32.30
C THR A 226 11.34 6.28 -31.00
N PHE A 227 11.80 5.57 -29.98
CA PHE A 227 12.34 6.19 -28.78
C PHE A 227 13.86 6.29 -28.91
N ASN A 228 14.41 7.48 -28.68
CA ASN A 228 15.83 7.74 -28.64
C ASN A 228 16.21 8.48 -27.37
N SER A 229 17.23 7.99 -26.68
CA SER A 229 17.87 8.68 -25.57
C SER A 229 19.31 9.08 -25.93
N ASP A 230 19.75 10.24 -25.46
CA ASP A 230 21.10 10.73 -25.63
C ASP A 230 22.09 10.11 -24.62
N SER A 231 23.32 10.61 -24.56
CA SER A 231 24.35 10.06 -23.66
C SER A 231 24.31 10.60 -22.22
N SER A 232 23.32 11.43 -21.88
CA SER A 232 23.26 12.22 -20.66
C SER A 232 21.95 11.99 -19.89
N TYR A 233 21.46 12.99 -19.16
CA TYR A 233 20.41 12.89 -18.14
C TYR A 233 19.22 12.03 -18.58
N VAL A 234 18.84 11.07 -17.73
CA VAL A 234 17.75 10.12 -18.00
C VAL A 234 16.58 10.29 -17.03
N ASP A 235 15.36 9.97 -17.48
CA ASP A 235 14.12 10.06 -16.69
C ASP A 235 13.39 8.70 -16.65
N GLN A 236 12.24 8.62 -15.98
CA GLN A 236 11.44 7.41 -15.73
C GLN A 236 10.90 6.77 -17.02
N GLY A 237 10.80 7.52 -18.11
CA GLY A 237 10.32 7.06 -19.39
C GLY A 237 8.80 7.05 -19.51
N PHE A 238 8.27 6.13 -20.32
CA PHE A 238 6.86 6.14 -20.69
C PHE A 238 6.24 4.74 -20.80
N THR A 239 4.92 4.69 -20.71
CA THR A 239 4.12 3.51 -21.06
C THR A 239 2.91 3.94 -21.90
N ALA A 240 2.65 3.20 -22.97
CA ALA A 240 1.61 3.51 -23.93
C ALA A 240 0.90 2.25 -24.42
N GLU A 241 -0.35 2.42 -24.82
CA GLU A 241 -1.14 1.42 -25.52
C GLU A 241 -1.54 1.92 -26.90
N TYR A 242 -1.69 1.01 -27.86
CA TYR A 242 -2.23 1.34 -29.18
C TYR A 242 -3.49 0.53 -29.47
N GLU A 243 -4.39 1.10 -30.27
CA GLU A 243 -5.62 0.48 -30.74
C GLU A 243 -5.87 0.82 -32.21
N ALA A 244 -6.22 -0.19 -33.00
CA ALA A 244 -6.58 -0.09 -34.40
C ALA A 244 -8.10 0.11 -34.56
N PHE A 245 -8.52 1.05 -35.40
CA PHE A 245 -9.93 1.36 -35.64
C PHE A 245 -10.20 1.63 -37.12
N ILE A 246 -11.40 1.28 -37.61
CA ILE A 246 -11.79 1.52 -39.01
C ILE A 246 -12.43 2.92 -39.11
N PRO A 247 -12.00 3.81 -40.03
CA PRO A 247 -12.55 5.16 -40.14
C PRO A 247 -14.03 5.25 -40.54
N THR A 248 -14.55 4.22 -41.24
CA THR A 248 -15.94 4.14 -41.70
C THR A 248 -16.88 3.40 -40.75
N ASP A 249 -16.32 2.67 -39.78
CA ASP A 249 -17.09 2.06 -38.72
C ASP A 249 -17.09 3.05 -37.57
N SER A 250 -18.13 3.89 -37.51
CA SER A 250 -18.24 4.88 -36.45
C SER A 250 -18.21 4.21 -35.07
N CYS A 251 -18.63 2.92 -34.98
CA CYS A 251 -18.78 2.17 -33.75
C CYS A 251 -18.54 0.65 -33.89
N PRO A 252 -17.27 0.23 -34.03
CA PRO A 252 -16.93 -1.18 -34.15
C PRO A 252 -17.31 -1.96 -32.88
N GLY A 253 -18.17 -2.97 -33.07
CA GLY A 253 -18.65 -3.84 -31.98
C GLY A 253 -19.83 -3.30 -31.17
N ARG A 254 -20.42 -2.16 -31.56
CA ARG A 254 -21.55 -1.50 -30.89
C ARG A 254 -22.72 -1.29 -31.87
N PHE A 255 -23.94 -1.11 -31.37
CA PHE A 255 -25.12 -0.76 -32.17
C PHE A 255 -25.16 0.75 -32.38
N GLN A 256 -25.36 1.19 -33.64
CA GLN A 256 -25.45 2.59 -33.99
C GLN A 256 -26.92 3.02 -34.03
N CYS A 257 -27.29 3.95 -33.15
CA CYS A 257 -28.59 4.60 -33.09
C CYS A 257 -28.80 5.54 -34.28
N ASN A 258 -30.06 5.91 -34.59
CA ASN A 258 -30.35 6.82 -35.70
C ASN A 258 -29.77 8.23 -35.47
N ASN A 259 -29.64 8.66 -34.22
CA ASN A 259 -28.95 9.88 -33.81
C ASN A 259 -27.41 9.78 -33.82
N SER A 260 -26.83 8.72 -34.39
CA SER A 260 -25.38 8.45 -34.43
C SER A 260 -24.72 8.20 -33.05
N LEU A 261 -25.52 7.99 -31.99
CA LEU A 261 -25.05 7.46 -30.70
C LEU A 261 -24.72 5.98 -30.83
N CYS A 262 -23.78 5.49 -30.02
CA CYS A 262 -23.37 4.09 -30.07
C CYS A 262 -23.46 3.38 -28.74
N ILE A 263 -24.36 2.40 -28.70
CA ILE A 263 -24.70 1.63 -27.51
C ILE A 263 -24.21 0.19 -27.65
N SER A 264 -24.25 -0.58 -26.57
CA SER A 264 -23.85 -1.99 -26.60
C SER A 264 -24.77 -2.80 -27.55
N LYS A 265 -24.26 -3.87 -28.18
CA LYS A 265 -25.14 -4.81 -28.92
C LYS A 265 -26.13 -5.55 -28.02
N ILE A 266 -25.86 -5.62 -26.72
CA ILE A 266 -26.73 -6.25 -25.72
C ILE A 266 -27.93 -5.33 -25.40
N SER A 267 -27.74 -4.02 -25.58
CA SER A 267 -28.75 -2.97 -25.44
C SER A 267 -29.67 -2.84 -26.66
N GLN A 268 -29.67 -3.82 -27.56
CA GLN A 268 -30.57 -3.85 -28.71
C GLN A 268 -31.70 -4.83 -28.39
N CYS A 269 -32.95 -4.39 -28.47
CA CYS A 269 -34.13 -5.22 -28.20
C CYS A 269 -34.18 -5.79 -26.76
N ASP A 270 -33.72 -5.02 -25.77
CA ASP A 270 -33.75 -5.41 -24.36
C ASP A 270 -34.95 -4.83 -23.59
N GLY A 271 -35.73 -3.96 -24.26
CA GLY A 271 -36.91 -3.30 -23.74
C GLY A 271 -36.64 -1.91 -23.19
N TRP A 272 -35.43 -1.36 -23.34
CA TRP A 272 -35.05 -0.02 -22.86
C TRP A 272 -34.64 0.89 -24.03
N ASN A 273 -35.01 2.17 -23.93
CA ASN A 273 -34.61 3.19 -24.89
C ASN A 273 -33.21 3.73 -24.52
N ASP A 274 -32.18 2.94 -24.80
CA ASP A 274 -30.78 3.29 -24.59
C ASP A 274 -30.26 4.28 -25.64
N CYS A 275 -30.85 4.28 -26.83
CA CYS A 275 -30.53 5.25 -27.87
C CYS A 275 -31.05 6.67 -27.61
N GLY A 276 -32.01 6.85 -26.71
CA GLY A 276 -32.76 8.10 -26.49
C GLY A 276 -33.77 8.44 -27.60
N ASP A 277 -33.58 7.90 -28.81
CA ASP A 277 -34.47 8.03 -29.98
C ASP A 277 -35.30 6.75 -30.28
N ASN A 278 -35.21 5.74 -29.41
CA ASN A 278 -35.93 4.47 -29.45
C ASN A 278 -35.63 3.60 -30.66
N SER A 279 -34.50 3.83 -31.35
CA SER A 279 -34.11 3.09 -32.56
C SER A 279 -33.64 1.66 -32.29
N ASP A 280 -33.25 1.39 -31.05
CA ASP A 280 -32.81 0.10 -30.51
C ASP A 280 -33.95 -0.90 -30.25
N GLU A 281 -35.18 -0.42 -30.13
CA GLU A 281 -36.36 -1.22 -29.75
C GLU A 281 -37.36 -1.48 -30.90
N ILE A 282 -36.97 -1.17 -32.13
CA ILE A 282 -37.86 -1.30 -33.30
C ILE A 282 -37.43 -2.50 -34.16
N ASN A 283 -38.42 -3.34 -34.54
CA ASN A 283 -38.26 -4.47 -35.48
C ASN A 283 -37.40 -5.65 -34.96
N CYS A 284 -37.63 -6.06 -33.71
CA CYS A 284 -36.93 -7.15 -33.03
C CYS A 284 -37.43 -8.56 -33.41
N THR A 285 -36.53 -9.54 -33.48
CA THR A 285 -36.85 -10.97 -33.66
C THR A 285 -36.20 -11.78 -32.55
N CYS A 286 -36.99 -12.53 -31.77
CA CYS A 286 -36.49 -13.23 -30.58
C CYS A 286 -35.66 -14.47 -30.93
N ASP A 287 -34.53 -14.65 -30.26
CA ASP A 287 -33.66 -15.83 -30.40
C ASP A 287 -34.26 -17.06 -29.67
N ALA A 288 -33.80 -18.26 -30.00
CA ALA A 288 -34.22 -19.53 -29.39
C ALA A 288 -33.92 -19.62 -27.87
N SER A 289 -33.11 -18.71 -27.31
CA SER A 289 -32.84 -18.56 -25.88
C SER A 289 -33.80 -17.59 -25.16
N GLN A 290 -34.70 -16.94 -25.89
CA GLN A 290 -35.66 -15.94 -25.40
C GLN A 290 -37.11 -16.45 -25.50
N ILE A 291 -37.99 -15.87 -24.70
CA ILE A 291 -39.45 -15.99 -24.77
C ILE A 291 -40.01 -14.76 -25.47
N GLN A 292 -40.96 -14.97 -26.37
CA GLN A 292 -41.67 -13.89 -27.03
C GLN A 292 -42.92 -13.56 -26.22
N CYS A 293 -42.91 -12.41 -25.56
CA CYS A 293 -44.08 -11.88 -24.87
C CYS A 293 -45.17 -11.52 -25.88
N LYS A 294 -46.44 -11.54 -25.46
CA LYS A 294 -47.58 -11.32 -26.36
C LYS A 294 -47.64 -9.87 -26.87
N ASN A 295 -47.05 -8.93 -26.14
CA ASN A 295 -46.82 -7.54 -26.54
C ASN A 295 -45.67 -7.33 -27.55
N GLY A 296 -44.99 -8.40 -27.98
CA GLY A 296 -43.95 -8.34 -29.01
C GLY A 296 -42.52 -8.12 -28.48
N HIS A 297 -42.33 -7.99 -27.17
CA HIS A 297 -41.02 -7.91 -26.54
C HIS A 297 -40.38 -9.30 -26.39
N CYS A 298 -39.05 -9.35 -26.43
CA CYS A 298 -38.28 -10.58 -26.24
C CYS A 298 -37.64 -10.56 -24.85
N LYS A 299 -37.96 -11.52 -23.99
CA LYS A 299 -37.36 -11.65 -22.65
C LYS A 299 -36.55 -12.96 -22.53
N PRO A 300 -35.55 -13.06 -21.64
CA PRO A 300 -34.79 -14.30 -21.45
C PRO A 300 -35.66 -15.49 -20.99
N LYS A 301 -35.39 -16.72 -21.46
CA LYS A 301 -36.06 -17.95 -20.96
C LYS A 301 -35.89 -18.21 -19.46
N SER A 302 -34.89 -17.59 -18.83
CA SER A 302 -34.72 -17.65 -17.37
C SER A 302 -35.85 -17.00 -16.60
N TRP A 303 -36.59 -16.09 -17.24
CA TRP A 303 -37.72 -15.35 -16.67
C TRP A 303 -39.05 -16.08 -16.86
N LEU A 304 -39.00 -17.32 -17.39
CA LEU A 304 -40.17 -18.17 -17.43
C LEU A 304 -40.38 -18.79 -16.05
N CYS A 305 -41.52 -18.51 -15.41
CA CYS A 305 -41.93 -19.13 -14.14
C CYS A 305 -40.98 -18.86 -12.97
N ASP A 306 -40.45 -17.64 -12.88
CA ASP A 306 -39.61 -17.19 -11.78
C ASP A 306 -40.41 -16.41 -10.71
N GLY A 307 -41.69 -16.18 -10.97
CA GLY A 307 -42.67 -15.56 -10.09
C GLY A 307 -42.87 -14.07 -10.33
N ILE A 308 -42.33 -13.51 -11.42
CA ILE A 308 -42.37 -12.09 -11.74
C ILE A 308 -42.98 -11.91 -13.14
N ASP A 309 -43.90 -10.95 -13.29
CA ASP A 309 -44.43 -10.55 -14.61
C ASP A 309 -43.43 -9.64 -15.31
N ASP A 310 -42.39 -10.23 -15.87
CA ASP A 310 -41.33 -9.52 -16.58
C ASP A 310 -41.73 -9.16 -18.02
N CYS A 311 -42.71 -9.88 -18.58
CA CYS A 311 -43.31 -9.54 -19.85
C CYS A 311 -44.23 -8.30 -19.76
N GLY A 312 -44.74 -7.94 -18.58
CA GLY A 312 -45.74 -6.89 -18.37
C GLY A 312 -47.15 -7.25 -18.89
N ASP A 313 -47.31 -8.46 -19.43
CA ASP A 313 -48.57 -9.02 -19.92
C ASP A 313 -48.86 -10.42 -19.33
N ASN A 314 -48.07 -10.83 -18.33
CA ASN A 314 -48.15 -12.08 -17.57
C ASN A 314 -48.00 -13.36 -18.43
N THR A 315 -47.44 -13.26 -19.63
CA THR A 315 -47.30 -14.41 -20.53
C THR A 315 -46.25 -15.42 -20.04
N ASP A 316 -45.23 -14.93 -19.34
CA ASP A 316 -44.11 -15.65 -18.75
C ASP A 316 -44.47 -16.52 -17.52
N GLU A 317 -45.54 -16.16 -16.80
CA GLU A 317 -45.97 -16.83 -15.56
C GLU A 317 -47.17 -17.76 -15.74
N GLN A 318 -47.65 -17.93 -16.98
CA GLN A 318 -48.80 -18.79 -17.27
C GLN A 318 -48.36 -20.25 -17.57
N ASN A 319 -48.86 -21.19 -16.77
CA ASN A 319 -48.81 -22.66 -16.98
C ASN A 319 -47.41 -23.33 -16.87
N CYS A 320 -46.81 -23.25 -15.67
CA CYS A 320 -45.44 -23.69 -15.35
C CYS A 320 -45.26 -25.20 -15.11
N THR A 321 -44.21 -25.81 -15.69
CA THR A 321 -43.76 -27.20 -15.43
C THR A 321 -42.24 -27.26 -15.20
N CYS A 322 -41.78 -27.99 -14.17
CA CYS A 322 -40.39 -27.88 -13.67
C CYS A 322 -39.57 -29.18 -13.70
N PRO A 323 -39.04 -29.56 -14.87
CA PRO A 323 -38.12 -30.69 -14.98
C PRO A 323 -36.72 -30.31 -14.45
N GLY A 324 -36.19 -31.08 -13.48
CA GLY A 324 -34.80 -30.97 -13.00
C GLY A 324 -34.51 -29.93 -11.91
N LYS A 325 -35.51 -29.18 -11.46
CA LYS A 325 -35.44 -28.16 -10.40
C LYS A 325 -36.21 -28.63 -9.14
N PHE A 326 -35.93 -28.05 -7.97
CA PHE A 326 -36.71 -28.27 -6.75
C PHE A 326 -38.02 -27.48 -6.86
N LYS A 327 -39.14 -28.16 -6.60
CA LYS A 327 -40.48 -27.58 -6.69
C LYS A 327 -40.93 -27.17 -5.30
N CYS A 328 -41.13 -25.87 -5.11
CA CYS A 328 -41.66 -25.27 -3.89
C CYS A 328 -43.15 -25.61 -3.72
N SER A 329 -43.69 -25.40 -2.51
CA SER A 329 -45.08 -25.72 -2.21
C SER A 329 -46.06 -24.79 -2.96
N ASN A 330 -45.63 -23.59 -3.32
CA ASN A 330 -46.33 -22.60 -4.15
C ASN A 330 -46.21 -22.80 -5.68
N ASN A 331 -45.69 -23.94 -6.16
CA ASN A 331 -45.40 -24.24 -7.58
C ASN A 331 -44.27 -23.42 -8.24
N ARG A 332 -43.51 -22.64 -7.47
CA ARG A 332 -42.25 -22.00 -7.92
C ARG A 332 -41.12 -23.03 -8.01
N CYS A 333 -40.11 -22.75 -8.84
CA CYS A 333 -39.06 -23.72 -9.11
C CYS A 333 -37.65 -23.15 -8.97
N ILE A 334 -36.96 -23.63 -7.96
CA ILE A 334 -35.61 -23.20 -7.58
C ILE A 334 -34.56 -24.28 -7.87
N LYS A 335 -33.28 -23.92 -7.91
CA LYS A 335 -32.19 -24.87 -8.17
C LYS A 335 -32.01 -25.80 -6.96
N LYS A 336 -31.67 -27.08 -7.19
CA LYS A 336 -31.42 -28.04 -6.09
C LYS A 336 -30.30 -27.63 -5.12
N THR A 337 -29.36 -26.79 -5.55
CA THR A 337 -28.28 -26.24 -4.71
C THR A 337 -28.76 -25.19 -3.71
N LEU A 338 -29.98 -24.69 -3.89
CA LEU A 338 -30.62 -23.68 -3.04
C LEU A 338 -31.46 -24.32 -1.94
N GLN A 339 -31.45 -25.65 -1.82
CA GLN A 339 -32.09 -26.34 -0.72
C GLN A 339 -31.13 -26.39 0.47
N CYS A 340 -31.59 -26.03 1.67
CA CYS A 340 -30.79 -26.01 2.90
C CYS A 340 -29.59 -25.07 2.85
N ASN A 341 -29.72 -23.92 2.18
CA ASN A 341 -28.67 -22.90 2.09
C ASN A 341 -28.84 -21.77 3.12
N GLY A 342 -29.91 -21.79 3.92
CA GLY A 342 -30.25 -20.75 4.90
C GLY A 342 -31.18 -19.65 4.38
N ARG A 343 -31.60 -19.68 3.09
CA ARG A 343 -32.50 -18.69 2.48
C ARG A 343 -33.82 -19.31 2.04
N ASP A 344 -34.90 -18.56 2.25
CA ASP A 344 -36.20 -18.85 1.65
C ASP A 344 -36.20 -18.46 0.17
N ASP A 345 -35.57 -19.28 -0.67
CA ASP A 345 -35.56 -19.08 -2.12
C ASP A 345 -36.94 -19.46 -2.73
N CYS A 346 -37.73 -20.27 -2.02
CA CYS A 346 -39.08 -20.63 -2.43
C CYS A 346 -40.13 -19.51 -2.23
N GLY A 347 -39.89 -18.57 -1.32
CA GLY A 347 -40.86 -17.56 -0.86
C GLY A 347 -41.97 -18.10 0.05
N ASP A 348 -41.96 -19.40 0.35
CA ASP A 348 -42.87 -20.08 1.27
C ASP A 348 -42.13 -20.92 2.34
N ASN A 349 -40.81 -20.73 2.42
CA ASN A 349 -39.84 -21.35 3.31
C ASN A 349 -39.77 -22.89 3.24
N SER A 350 -40.24 -23.49 2.14
CA SER A 350 -40.30 -24.95 1.97
C SER A 350 -38.93 -25.61 1.82
N ASP A 351 -37.92 -24.85 1.40
CA ASP A 351 -36.55 -25.28 1.10
C ASP A 351 -35.64 -25.38 2.34
N GLU A 352 -36.01 -24.75 3.46
CA GLU A 352 -35.13 -24.59 4.64
C GLU A 352 -35.61 -25.29 5.92
N LEU A 353 -36.76 -25.96 5.90
CA LEU A 353 -37.40 -26.49 7.12
C LEU A 353 -36.75 -27.76 7.71
N ASN A 354 -35.64 -28.30 7.15
CA ASN A 354 -35.09 -29.59 7.61
C ASN A 354 -33.55 -29.77 7.43
N CYS A 355 -32.73 -28.94 8.10
CA CYS A 355 -31.26 -28.94 7.95
C CYS A 355 -30.53 -28.93 9.34
N THR A 356 -29.47 -29.72 9.56
CA THR A 356 -28.72 -29.83 10.85
C THR A 356 -27.19 -29.89 10.68
N SER A 357 -26.38 -28.96 11.24
CA SER A 357 -24.89 -29.09 11.29
C SER A 357 -24.17 -28.22 12.36
N VAL A 358 -23.02 -28.73 12.88
CA VAL A 358 -22.13 -28.15 13.91
C VAL A 358 -20.79 -27.70 13.29
N CYS A 359 -20.18 -26.61 13.79
CA CYS A 359 -19.00 -25.93 13.23
C CYS A 359 -17.61 -26.30 13.80
N SER A 360 -16.52 -26.11 13.00
CA SER A 360 -15.12 -26.40 13.37
C SER A 360 -14.33 -25.15 13.85
N ALA A 361 -13.16 -25.34 14.49
CA ALA A 361 -12.30 -24.26 14.99
C ALA A 361 -11.65 -23.36 13.91
N PHE A 362 -11.80 -23.70 12.63
CA PHE A 362 -11.21 -22.98 11.50
C PHE A 362 -12.23 -22.17 10.69
N THR A 363 -13.48 -22.12 11.15
CA THR A 363 -14.59 -21.46 10.47
C THR A 363 -15.23 -20.42 11.39
N PHE A 364 -15.58 -19.25 10.86
CA PHE A 364 -16.36 -18.25 11.58
C PHE A 364 -17.82 -18.72 11.69
N HIS A 365 -18.37 -18.65 12.91
CA HIS A 365 -19.74 -19.11 13.20
C HIS A 365 -20.71 -17.93 13.13
N CYS A 366 -21.54 -17.93 12.10
CA CYS A 366 -22.62 -16.97 11.95
C CYS A 366 -23.70 -17.20 13.01
N SER A 367 -24.46 -16.16 13.36
CA SER A 367 -25.47 -16.26 14.42
C SER A 367 -26.64 -17.20 14.07
N ASN A 368 -26.87 -17.46 12.78
CA ASN A 368 -27.81 -18.44 12.26
C ASN A 368 -27.31 -19.90 12.31
N GLY A 369 -26.09 -20.16 12.82
CA GLY A 369 -25.52 -21.50 12.95
C GLY A 369 -24.78 -22.00 11.69
N LEU A 370 -24.68 -21.18 10.64
CA LEU A 370 -23.83 -21.46 9.48
C LEU A 370 -22.37 -21.11 9.77
N CYS A 371 -21.46 -21.74 9.01
CA CYS A 371 -20.02 -21.53 9.18
C CYS A 371 -19.27 -21.17 7.91
N ILE A 372 -18.44 -20.15 8.01
CA ILE A 372 -17.70 -19.54 6.90
C ILE A 372 -16.21 -19.89 7.02
N SER A 373 -15.60 -20.33 5.92
CA SER A 373 -14.18 -20.70 5.84
C SER A 373 -13.26 -19.60 5.27
N LYS A 374 -13.71 -18.34 5.24
CA LYS A 374 -12.94 -17.18 4.75
C LYS A 374 -11.95 -16.72 5.83
N LEU A 375 -10.85 -16.08 5.42
CA LEU A 375 -9.85 -15.50 6.31
C LEU A 375 -10.27 -14.09 6.73
N ASN A 376 -10.52 -13.87 8.02
CA ASN A 376 -11.04 -12.61 8.60
C ASN A 376 -12.39 -12.13 8.02
N PRO A 377 -13.46 -12.95 8.01
CA PRO A 377 -14.78 -12.48 7.58
C PRO A 377 -15.37 -11.46 8.57
N GLU A 378 -14.91 -11.46 9.83
CA GLU A 378 -15.38 -10.51 10.83
C GLU A 378 -14.87 -9.09 10.52
N CYS A 379 -15.79 -8.18 10.21
CA CYS A 379 -15.53 -6.78 9.99
C CYS A 379 -14.49 -6.50 8.89
N ASP A 380 -14.58 -7.17 7.75
CA ASP A 380 -13.76 -6.85 6.58
C ASP A 380 -14.45 -5.95 5.53
N GLY A 381 -15.72 -5.65 5.75
CA GLY A 381 -16.57 -4.80 4.91
C GLY A 381 -17.31 -5.58 3.82
N VAL A 382 -17.23 -6.91 3.82
CA VAL A 382 -17.95 -7.80 2.91
C VAL A 382 -18.90 -8.65 3.75
N GLN A 383 -20.20 -8.58 3.46
CA GLN A 383 -21.19 -9.45 4.11
C GLN A 383 -21.00 -10.89 3.61
N ASP A 384 -20.27 -11.69 4.39
CA ASP A 384 -20.04 -13.11 4.16
C ASP A 384 -21.08 -13.99 4.86
N CYS A 385 -21.61 -13.57 6.02
CA CYS A 385 -22.76 -14.23 6.64
C CYS A 385 -24.07 -13.70 6.06
N GLU A 386 -24.99 -14.59 5.72
CA GLU A 386 -26.29 -14.19 5.17
C GLU A 386 -27.15 -13.42 6.18
N ASP A 387 -27.00 -13.72 7.47
CA ASP A 387 -27.59 -12.97 8.57
C ASP A 387 -26.85 -11.66 8.88
N GLY A 388 -25.76 -11.36 8.16
CA GLY A 388 -24.91 -10.20 8.34
C GLY A 388 -24.16 -10.18 9.66
N SER A 389 -24.11 -11.32 10.38
CA SER A 389 -23.55 -11.37 11.73
C SER A 389 -22.04 -11.15 11.78
N ASP A 390 -21.34 -11.35 10.68
CA ASP A 390 -19.93 -11.02 10.48
C ASP A 390 -19.68 -9.50 10.36
N GLU A 391 -20.69 -8.73 9.94
CA GLU A 391 -20.61 -7.27 9.82
C GLU A 391 -21.50 -6.50 10.84
N ALA A 392 -22.30 -7.19 11.65
CA ALA A 392 -23.32 -6.61 12.52
C ALA A 392 -22.78 -5.81 13.73
N ASN A 393 -21.47 -5.85 13.99
CA ASN A 393 -20.86 -5.16 15.14
C ASN A 393 -19.49 -4.53 14.82
N CYS A 394 -19.39 -3.86 13.67
CA CYS A 394 -18.12 -3.39 13.11
C CYS A 394 -17.80 -1.91 13.35
N ASP A 395 -18.10 -1.42 14.56
CA ASP A 395 -17.78 -0.07 15.03
C ASP A 395 -16.30 0.11 15.44
N CYS A 396 -15.45 -0.89 15.16
CA CYS A 396 -14.02 -0.88 15.45
C CYS A 396 -13.18 -0.37 14.27
N GLY A 397 -11.97 0.12 14.58
CA GLY A 397 -10.91 0.37 13.60
C GLY A 397 -11.21 1.47 12.57
N THR A 398 -12.20 2.33 12.82
CA THR A 398 -12.57 3.42 11.91
C THR A 398 -11.96 4.75 12.36
N ASN A 399 -11.32 5.46 11.43
CA ASN A 399 -10.82 6.83 11.62
C ASN A 399 -11.61 7.78 10.71
N LEU A 400 -12.35 8.72 11.30
CA LEU A 400 -13.24 9.65 10.58
C LEU A 400 -12.50 10.90 10.03
N TYR A 401 -11.21 11.06 10.35
CA TYR A 401 -10.42 12.26 10.06
C TYR A 401 -9.24 12.01 9.11
N SER A 402 -9.34 11.03 8.19
CA SER A 402 -8.30 10.76 7.20
C SER A 402 -8.20 11.90 6.17
N SER A 403 -7.36 12.89 6.47
CA SER A 403 -6.92 13.90 5.51
C SER A 403 -5.40 14.04 5.58
N THR A 404 -4.76 13.80 4.44
CA THR A 404 -3.38 14.14 4.05
C THR A 404 -2.24 13.25 4.60
N ARG A 405 -1.56 12.62 3.64
CA ARG A 405 -0.39 11.74 3.77
C ARG A 405 0.87 12.59 3.94
N ILE A 406 1.49 12.60 5.12
CA ILE A 406 2.76 13.31 5.41
C ILE A 406 3.62 12.44 6.37
N VAL A 407 4.94 12.35 6.14
CA VAL A 407 5.84 11.30 6.67
C VAL A 407 6.92 11.87 7.61
N GLY A 408 7.25 11.13 8.68
CA GLY A 408 8.24 11.47 9.73
C GLY A 408 7.55 11.82 11.04
N GLY A 409 8.03 11.32 12.20
CA GLY A 409 7.35 11.43 13.51
C GLY A 409 6.71 12.81 13.74
N GLN A 410 5.38 12.85 13.70
CA GLN A 410 4.60 14.07 13.67
C GLN A 410 3.50 14.01 14.74
N SER A 411 3.12 15.19 15.23
CA SER A 411 1.95 15.32 16.09
C SER A 411 0.72 14.84 15.34
N ALA A 412 0.04 13.84 15.89
CA ALA A 412 -1.24 13.36 15.38
C ALA A 412 -2.29 14.47 15.43
N SER A 413 -3.30 14.39 14.58
CA SER A 413 -4.47 15.25 14.66
C SER A 413 -5.40 14.82 15.80
N VAL A 414 -6.21 15.75 16.30
CA VAL A 414 -7.20 15.47 17.33
C VAL A 414 -8.18 14.41 16.84
N GLY A 415 -8.30 13.29 17.56
CA GLY A 415 -9.24 12.21 17.21
C GLY A 415 -8.79 11.31 16.06
N GLU A 416 -7.57 11.47 15.54
CA GLU A 416 -7.04 10.63 14.46
C GLU A 416 -6.82 9.17 14.90
N TRP A 417 -6.44 8.96 16.16
CA TRP A 417 -6.19 7.62 16.72
C TRP A 417 -7.11 7.37 17.93
N PRO A 418 -8.42 7.16 17.71
CA PRO A 418 -9.42 7.15 18.78
C PRO A 418 -9.34 5.93 19.71
N TRP A 419 -8.55 4.91 19.37
CA TRP A 419 -8.25 3.76 20.21
C TRP A 419 -7.03 3.95 21.11
N GLN A 420 -6.27 5.04 20.97
CA GLN A 420 -5.11 5.31 21.81
C GLN A 420 -5.55 5.67 23.24
N VAL A 421 -4.90 5.05 24.23
CA VAL A 421 -5.11 5.33 25.66
C VAL A 421 -3.80 5.69 26.34
N SER A 422 -3.86 6.68 27.22
CA SER A 422 -2.76 7.09 28.10
C SER A 422 -3.01 6.49 29.49
N LEU A 423 -2.14 5.58 29.95
CA LEU A 423 -2.24 4.96 31.27
C LEU A 423 -1.39 5.73 32.27
N HIS A 424 -2.06 6.30 33.27
CA HIS A 424 -1.42 7.06 34.33
C HIS A 424 -1.39 6.26 35.63
N PHE A 425 -0.26 6.30 36.32
CA PHE A 425 -0.13 5.78 37.66
C PHE A 425 -0.12 6.93 38.66
N LYS A 426 -0.89 6.83 39.75
CA LYS A 426 -0.98 7.88 40.77
C LYS A 426 0.41 8.25 41.30
N GLY A 427 0.74 9.54 41.20
CA GLY A 427 2.04 10.08 41.62
C GLY A 427 3.16 10.02 40.59
N LEU A 428 2.99 9.28 39.49
CA LEU A 428 3.96 9.19 38.39
C LEU A 428 3.48 9.90 37.10
N GLY A 429 2.17 10.06 36.92
CA GLY A 429 1.61 10.57 35.66
C GLY A 429 1.58 9.48 34.60
N HIS A 430 1.76 9.83 33.33
CA HIS A 430 1.79 8.89 32.20
C HIS A 430 2.94 7.89 32.34
N VAL A 431 2.63 6.59 32.26
CA VAL A 431 3.61 5.50 32.36
C VAL A 431 3.64 4.65 31.10
N CYS A 432 2.47 4.26 30.58
CA CYS A 432 2.35 3.38 29.43
C CYS A 432 1.18 3.78 28.53
N GLY A 433 1.23 3.34 27.28
CA GLY A 433 0.09 3.33 26.38
C GLY A 433 -0.83 2.11 26.60
N ALA A 434 -2.03 2.19 26.03
CA ALA A 434 -2.93 1.07 25.87
C ALA A 434 -3.81 1.27 24.63
N SER A 435 -4.54 0.22 24.25
CA SER A 435 -5.49 0.22 23.15
C SER A 435 -6.91 -0.07 23.64
N VAL A 436 -7.90 0.68 23.16
CA VAL A 436 -9.32 0.40 23.44
C VAL A 436 -9.75 -0.85 22.67
N LEU A 437 -10.26 -1.87 23.37
CA LEU A 437 -10.85 -3.07 22.74
C LEU A 437 -12.39 -3.03 22.74
N SER A 438 -13.00 -2.40 23.76
CA SER A 438 -14.45 -2.25 23.88
C SER A 438 -14.78 -1.06 24.79
N ASP A 439 -16.06 -0.86 25.10
CA ASP A 439 -16.54 0.14 26.06
C ASP A 439 -16.04 -0.09 27.52
N ARG A 440 -15.36 -1.21 27.78
CA ARG A 440 -14.92 -1.62 29.12
C ARG A 440 -13.50 -2.17 29.18
N TRP A 441 -12.97 -2.71 28.09
CA TRP A 441 -11.68 -3.41 28.10
C TRP A 441 -10.60 -2.67 27.33
N LEU A 442 -9.41 -2.63 27.93
CA LEU A 442 -8.18 -2.11 27.35
C LEU A 442 -7.13 -3.23 27.23
N LEU A 443 -6.27 -3.12 26.22
CA LEU A 443 -5.09 -3.97 26.04
C LEU A 443 -3.82 -3.16 26.22
N THR A 444 -2.86 -3.71 26.97
CA THR A 444 -1.53 -3.12 27.18
C THR A 444 -0.47 -4.21 27.33
N ALA A 445 0.78 -3.83 27.59
CA ALA A 445 1.87 -4.76 27.83
C ALA A 445 1.86 -5.26 29.30
N ALA A 446 2.28 -6.50 29.53
CA ALA A 446 2.38 -7.05 30.88
C ALA A 446 3.49 -6.39 31.70
N HIS A 447 4.59 -5.98 31.08
CA HIS A 447 5.70 -5.31 31.76
C HIS A 447 5.29 -3.98 32.39
N CYS A 448 4.31 -3.28 31.80
CA CYS A 448 3.75 -2.03 32.34
C CYS A 448 3.10 -2.19 33.71
N VAL A 449 2.57 -3.39 34.01
CA VAL A 449 1.82 -3.68 35.23
C VAL A 449 2.58 -4.59 36.20
N GLN A 450 3.89 -4.78 35.99
CA GLN A 450 4.74 -5.53 36.90
C GLN A 450 5.23 -4.68 38.07
N ASP A 451 5.12 -5.21 39.28
CA ASP A 451 5.65 -4.56 40.48
C ASP A 451 7.16 -4.28 40.37
N THR A 452 7.54 -3.08 40.80
CA THR A 452 8.94 -2.70 41.02
C THR A 452 9.25 -2.72 42.51
N THR A 453 10.51 -2.46 42.87
CA THR A 453 10.92 -2.34 44.29
C THR A 453 10.27 -1.15 45.00
N VAL A 454 9.80 -0.15 44.25
CA VAL A 454 9.25 1.12 44.78
C VAL A 454 7.74 1.22 44.56
N TYR A 455 7.26 0.79 43.38
CA TYR A 455 5.86 0.96 42.98
C TYR A 455 5.16 -0.38 42.76
N LYS A 456 3.96 -0.50 43.32
CA LYS A 456 3.06 -1.66 43.17
C LYS A 456 2.17 -1.50 41.94
N LEU A 457 2.77 -1.62 40.76
CA LEU A 457 2.09 -1.44 39.47
C LEU A 457 1.03 -2.51 39.19
N SER A 458 1.01 -3.63 39.93
CA SER A 458 -0.04 -4.65 39.82
C SER A 458 -1.39 -4.25 40.44
N HIS A 459 -1.41 -3.19 41.26
CA HIS A 459 -2.61 -2.74 41.97
C HIS A 459 -3.50 -1.87 41.08
N ALA A 460 -4.68 -2.38 40.70
CA ALA A 460 -5.60 -1.73 39.79
C ALA A 460 -6.12 -0.36 40.27
N ASP A 461 -6.33 -0.19 41.57
CA ASP A 461 -6.86 1.03 42.20
C ASP A 461 -5.93 2.25 42.08
N GLN A 462 -4.68 2.03 41.68
CA GLN A 462 -3.67 3.07 41.48
C GLN A 462 -3.59 3.56 40.03
N TRP A 463 -4.28 2.90 39.10
CA TRP A 463 -4.26 3.24 37.68
C TRP A 463 -5.44 4.12 37.27
N GLU A 464 -5.15 5.06 36.37
CA GLU A 464 -6.11 5.94 35.75
C GLU A 464 -5.91 5.89 34.22
N ALA A 465 -6.93 5.48 33.49
CA ALA A 465 -6.92 5.44 32.03
C ALA A 465 -7.55 6.72 31.47
N PHE A 466 -6.82 7.41 30.60
CA PHE A 466 -7.29 8.58 29.87
C PHE A 466 -7.55 8.20 28.41
N LEU A 467 -8.82 8.24 28.01
CA LEU A 467 -9.30 7.94 26.66
C LEU A 467 -9.61 9.24 25.91
N GLY A 468 -9.29 9.31 24.62
CA GLY A 468 -9.49 10.51 23.80
C GLY A 468 -8.61 11.69 24.21
N LEU A 469 -7.51 11.43 24.94
CA LEU A 469 -6.51 12.44 25.28
C LEU A 469 -5.68 12.75 24.04
N HIS A 470 -5.36 14.03 23.84
CA HIS A 470 -4.50 14.47 22.73
C HIS A 470 -3.21 15.13 23.23
N VAL A 471 -3.33 16.03 24.22
CA VAL A 471 -2.21 16.72 24.84
C VAL A 471 -2.10 16.31 26.32
N GLN A 472 -0.92 15.85 26.74
CA GLN A 472 -0.62 15.54 28.13
C GLN A 472 -0.86 16.76 29.03
N ASN A 473 -1.40 16.52 30.22
CA ASN A 473 -1.78 17.54 31.20
C ASN A 473 -2.88 18.52 30.73
N GLN A 474 -3.57 18.26 29.63
CA GLN A 474 -4.74 19.02 29.18
C GLN A 474 -5.91 18.08 28.91
N THR A 475 -6.99 18.23 29.67
CA THR A 475 -8.24 17.49 29.44
C THR A 475 -9.23 18.36 28.69
N ASN A 476 -9.69 17.89 27.53
CA ASN A 476 -10.71 18.57 26.74
C ASN A 476 -12.10 17.99 27.07
N GLU A 477 -13.16 18.61 26.52
CA GLU A 477 -14.56 18.19 26.76
C GLU A 477 -14.84 16.72 26.36
N TRP A 478 -14.09 16.18 25.41
CA TRP A 478 -14.21 14.79 24.94
C TRP A 478 -13.28 13.79 25.63
N THR A 479 -12.34 14.26 26.46
CA THR A 479 -11.39 13.38 27.15
C THR A 479 -12.09 12.72 28.34
N VAL A 480 -12.01 11.39 28.42
CA VAL A 480 -12.67 10.63 29.49
C VAL A 480 -11.63 9.94 30.36
N LYS A 481 -11.66 10.25 31.66
CA LYS A 481 -10.86 9.60 32.70
C LYS A 481 -11.64 8.45 33.34
N ARG A 482 -11.02 7.27 33.47
CA ARG A 482 -11.60 6.07 34.10
C ARG A 482 -10.61 5.40 35.04
N GLY A 483 -11.11 4.82 36.13
CA GLY A 483 -10.31 3.96 36.99
C GLY A 483 -10.21 2.55 36.41
N VAL A 484 -9.27 1.76 36.93
CA VAL A 484 -9.13 0.34 36.56
C VAL A 484 -9.67 -0.53 37.69
N LYS A 485 -10.59 -1.43 37.34
CA LYS A 485 -11.21 -2.38 38.27
C LYS A 485 -10.33 -3.61 38.50
N GLN A 486 -9.76 -4.15 37.44
CA GLN A 486 -8.86 -5.30 37.51
C GLN A 486 -7.84 -5.29 36.37
N ILE A 487 -6.70 -5.91 36.65
CA ILE A 487 -5.60 -6.11 35.70
C ILE A 487 -5.37 -7.62 35.56
N ILE A 488 -5.33 -8.10 34.33
CA ILE A 488 -5.12 -9.51 34.00
C ILE A 488 -3.87 -9.59 33.11
N ALA A 489 -2.70 -9.70 33.74
CA ALA A 489 -1.45 -9.99 33.03
C ALA A 489 -1.40 -11.47 32.61
N HIS A 490 -0.81 -11.76 31.46
CA HIS A 490 -0.70 -13.13 30.99
C HIS A 490 0.12 -14.01 31.96
N ARG A 491 -0.41 -15.18 32.32
CA ARG A 491 0.17 -16.06 33.36
C ARG A 491 1.60 -16.51 33.06
N TYR A 492 1.94 -16.65 31.78
CA TYR A 492 3.26 -17.11 31.32
C TYR A 492 4.18 -15.96 30.90
N TYR A 493 3.85 -14.72 31.27
CA TYR A 493 4.73 -13.58 31.03
C TYR A 493 6.10 -13.79 31.70
N ASN A 494 7.17 -13.57 30.94
CA ASN A 494 8.54 -13.74 31.40
C ASN A 494 9.34 -12.45 31.24
N ARG A 495 9.62 -11.78 32.37
CA ARG A 495 10.39 -10.52 32.45
C ARG A 495 11.85 -10.56 31.94
N TYR A 496 12.39 -11.73 31.64
CA TYR A 496 13.77 -11.87 31.14
C TYR A 496 13.83 -12.00 29.62
N THR A 497 12.83 -12.63 29.04
CA THR A 497 12.69 -12.81 27.59
C THR A 497 11.68 -11.85 26.99
N GLU A 498 10.88 -11.18 27.81
CA GLU A 498 9.70 -10.40 27.44
C GLU A 498 8.68 -11.21 26.63
N ASP A 499 8.69 -12.54 26.80
CA ASP A 499 7.74 -13.42 26.13
C ASP A 499 6.41 -13.40 26.88
N ASN A 500 5.32 -13.44 26.11
CA ASN A 500 3.95 -13.24 26.60
C ASN A 500 3.71 -11.89 27.29
N ASP A 501 4.33 -10.84 26.77
CA ASP A 501 4.19 -9.47 27.27
C ASP A 501 2.86 -8.83 26.84
N ILE A 502 1.77 -9.27 27.48
CA ILE A 502 0.40 -8.79 27.22
C ILE A 502 -0.44 -8.80 28.50
N ALA A 503 -1.24 -7.76 28.69
CA ALA A 503 -2.16 -7.62 29.81
C ALA A 503 -3.47 -6.95 29.39
N LEU A 504 -4.57 -7.37 30.03
CA LEU A 504 -5.88 -6.74 29.91
C LEU A 504 -6.16 -5.89 31.14
N MET A 505 -6.83 -4.75 30.94
CA MET A 505 -7.35 -3.92 32.02
C MET A 505 -8.86 -3.74 31.85
N GLU A 506 -9.65 -4.08 32.87
CA GLU A 506 -11.09 -3.79 32.92
C GLU A 506 -11.28 -2.41 33.56
N LEU A 507 -11.99 -1.52 32.88
CA LEU A 507 -12.38 -0.23 33.43
C LEU A 507 -13.42 -0.39 34.56
N ASP A 508 -13.37 0.50 35.54
CA ASP A 508 -14.33 0.57 36.65
C ASP A 508 -15.76 0.85 36.20
N THR A 509 -15.89 1.66 35.16
CA THR A 509 -17.14 2.14 34.59
C THR A 509 -17.05 2.14 33.07
N ARG A 510 -18.17 1.82 32.41
CA ARG A 510 -18.23 1.82 30.94
C ARG A 510 -17.96 3.21 30.39
N VAL A 511 -17.31 3.26 29.23
CA VAL A 511 -17.08 4.50 28.47
C VAL A 511 -18.04 4.56 27.30
N SER A 512 -18.61 5.73 27.04
CA SER A 512 -19.39 5.93 25.82
C SER A 512 -18.44 6.01 24.63
N LEU A 513 -18.69 5.22 23.59
CA LEU A 513 -17.93 5.29 22.35
C LEU A 513 -18.33 6.56 21.61
N THR A 514 -17.33 7.36 21.21
CA THR A 514 -17.50 8.64 20.53
C THR A 514 -16.59 8.70 19.31
N GLN A 515 -16.57 9.80 18.57
CA GLN A 515 -15.60 9.97 17.47
C GLN A 515 -14.13 10.00 17.94
N HIS A 516 -13.88 10.31 19.22
CA HIS A 516 -12.53 10.37 19.80
C HIS A 516 -12.19 9.13 20.65
N ILE A 517 -13.16 8.25 20.90
CA ILE A 517 -13.00 7.04 21.71
C ILE A 517 -13.70 5.90 20.97
N ARG A 518 -12.92 5.09 20.25
CA ARG A 518 -13.41 3.92 19.50
C ARG A 518 -12.49 2.74 19.70
N PRO A 519 -13.01 1.50 19.67
CA PRO A 519 -12.17 0.33 19.74
C PRO A 519 -11.37 0.13 18.45
N ILE A 520 -10.18 -0.47 18.54
CA ILE A 520 -9.45 -1.00 17.39
C ILE A 520 -9.89 -2.45 17.10
N CYS A 521 -9.93 -2.85 15.83
CA CYS A 521 -10.31 -4.22 15.49
C CYS A 521 -9.21 -5.22 15.87
N LEU A 522 -9.62 -6.42 16.27
CA LEU A 522 -8.71 -7.52 16.56
C LEU A 522 -8.61 -8.45 15.34
N PRO A 523 -7.40 -8.77 14.84
CA PRO A 523 -7.24 -9.69 13.72
C PRO A 523 -7.60 -11.13 14.14
N SER A 524 -7.99 -11.97 13.16
CA SER A 524 -8.16 -13.41 13.42
C SER A 524 -6.84 -14.05 13.87
N SER A 525 -6.95 -15.14 14.64
CA SER A 525 -5.79 -15.93 15.08
C SER A 525 -4.96 -16.50 13.92
N THR A 526 -5.55 -16.64 12.74
CA THR A 526 -4.89 -17.16 11.53
C THR A 526 -4.30 -16.06 10.65
N TYR A 527 -4.57 -14.79 10.94
CA TYR A 527 -4.07 -13.69 10.13
C TYR A 527 -2.55 -13.57 10.22
N TYR A 528 -1.90 -13.43 9.07
CA TYR A 528 -0.46 -13.30 8.96
C TYR A 528 -0.10 -11.94 8.35
N PHE A 529 0.59 -11.11 9.13
CA PHE A 529 1.13 -9.83 8.65
C PHE A 529 2.33 -10.09 7.74
N HIS A 530 2.29 -9.56 6.51
CA HIS A 530 3.33 -9.76 5.51
C HIS A 530 4.60 -8.96 5.85
N SER A 531 5.76 -9.41 5.35
CA SER A 531 6.97 -8.58 5.41
C SER A 531 6.75 -7.33 4.55
N ASP A 532 7.28 -6.21 5.03
CA ASP A 532 7.21 -4.90 4.38
C ASP A 532 5.79 -4.31 4.34
N GLN A 533 4.87 -4.85 5.14
CA GLN A 533 3.55 -4.27 5.36
C GLN A 533 3.65 -3.00 6.20
N GLU A 534 3.00 -1.93 5.75
CA GLU A 534 2.91 -0.64 6.44
C GLU A 534 2.09 -0.79 7.74
N ALA A 535 2.61 -0.21 8.82
CA ALA A 535 2.02 -0.20 10.14
C ALA A 535 2.25 1.16 10.81
N TRP A 536 1.41 1.47 11.80
CA TRP A 536 1.39 2.75 12.49
C TRP A 536 1.58 2.55 13.98
N ILE A 537 2.45 3.37 14.57
CA ILE A 537 2.69 3.43 16.01
C ILE A 537 2.28 4.80 16.54
N THR A 538 1.72 4.80 17.75
CA THR A 538 1.21 6.02 18.39
C THR A 538 1.52 6.04 19.87
N GLY A 539 1.88 7.22 20.37
CA GLY A 539 2.08 7.42 21.81
C GLY A 539 2.70 8.77 22.20
N TRP A 540 2.97 8.91 23.49
CA TRP A 540 3.54 10.11 24.14
C TRP A 540 4.95 9.86 24.68
N GLY A 541 5.60 8.80 24.20
CA GLY A 541 6.94 8.43 24.60
C GLY A 541 7.96 9.49 24.24
N THR A 542 9.17 9.32 24.78
CA THR A 542 10.28 10.25 24.56
C THR A 542 10.69 10.23 23.10
N THR A 543 10.66 11.38 22.43
CA THR A 543 11.04 11.50 20.99
C THR A 543 12.53 11.26 20.73
N LEU A 544 13.35 11.29 21.78
CA LEU A 544 14.77 10.97 21.78
C LEU A 544 15.08 10.08 23.00
N GLN A 545 16.04 9.17 22.87
CA GLN A 545 16.44 8.28 23.97
C GLN A 545 16.87 9.10 25.21
N GLY A 546 16.11 9.00 26.30
CA GLY A 546 16.35 9.78 27.53
C GLY A 546 15.94 11.26 27.45
N GLY A 547 15.23 11.65 26.39
CA GLY A 547 14.67 12.98 26.20
C GLY A 547 13.37 13.21 26.99
N VAL A 548 12.72 14.34 26.73
CA VAL A 548 11.43 14.69 27.36
C VAL A 548 10.30 13.98 26.63
N SER A 549 9.32 13.46 27.37
CA SER A 549 8.10 12.89 26.80
C SER A 549 7.36 13.92 25.95
N ALA A 550 6.81 13.48 24.81
CA ALA A 550 6.03 14.36 23.96
C ALA A 550 4.76 14.82 24.67
N SER A 551 4.49 16.14 24.63
CA SER A 551 3.25 16.68 25.19
C SER A 551 2.05 16.37 24.30
N VAL A 552 2.23 16.39 22.98
CA VAL A 552 1.19 16.07 21.99
C VAL A 552 1.35 14.63 21.53
N LEU A 553 0.23 13.92 21.30
CA LEU A 553 0.25 12.55 20.77
C LEU A 553 1.04 12.51 19.47
N GLN A 554 2.06 11.65 19.41
CA GLN A 554 2.86 11.44 18.21
C GLN A 554 2.35 10.22 17.46
N MET A 555 2.50 10.24 16.15
CA MET A 555 2.30 9.09 15.27
C MET A 555 3.48 8.92 14.34
N ALA A 556 3.74 7.68 13.95
CA ALA A 556 4.70 7.38 12.91
C ALA A 556 4.35 6.11 12.13
N GLU A 557 4.69 6.12 10.86
CA GLU A 557 4.58 4.98 9.95
C GLU A 557 5.87 4.16 9.99
N ILE A 558 5.75 2.84 10.08
CA ILE A 558 6.85 1.87 10.12
C ILE A 558 6.51 0.60 9.31
N LEU A 559 7.51 -0.24 9.05
CA LEU A 559 7.32 -1.48 8.28
C LEU A 559 7.46 -2.72 9.15
N ILE A 560 6.62 -3.73 8.93
CA ILE A 560 6.71 -5.03 9.59
C ILE A 560 7.81 -5.88 8.96
N PHE A 561 8.66 -6.49 9.79
CA PHE A 561 9.72 -7.40 9.34
C PHE A 561 9.32 -8.87 9.44
N SER A 562 9.84 -9.69 8.52
CA SER A 562 9.73 -11.15 8.63
C SER A 562 10.36 -11.68 9.93
N SER A 563 9.76 -12.73 10.51
CA SER A 563 10.26 -13.36 11.75
C SER A 563 11.72 -13.83 11.62
N ARG A 564 12.14 -14.24 10.42
CA ARG A 564 13.53 -14.63 10.13
C ARG A 564 14.48 -13.43 10.22
N LEU A 565 14.12 -12.31 9.57
CA LEU A 565 14.92 -11.10 9.62
C LEU A 565 15.01 -10.56 11.06
N CYS A 566 13.90 -10.56 11.78
CA CYS A 566 13.92 -10.09 13.16
C CYS A 566 14.79 -10.96 14.08
N ASN A 567 14.70 -12.29 13.97
CA ASN A 567 15.56 -13.18 14.74
C ASN A 567 17.05 -12.99 14.43
N LEU A 568 17.40 -12.72 13.17
CA LEU A 568 18.78 -12.40 12.77
C LEU A 568 19.28 -11.09 13.41
N LEU A 569 18.45 -10.05 13.42
CA LEU A 569 18.82 -8.72 13.95
C LEU A 569 18.92 -8.69 15.49
N LEU A 570 18.14 -9.55 16.17
CA LEU A 570 18.05 -9.58 17.63
C LEU A 570 18.73 -10.80 18.27
N TYR A 571 19.61 -11.49 17.53
CA TYR A 571 20.40 -12.63 18.01
C TYR A 571 19.55 -13.79 18.57
N TYR A 572 18.49 -14.17 17.85
CA TYR A 572 17.60 -15.30 18.20
C TYR A 572 16.87 -15.16 19.55
N ARG A 573 16.61 -13.92 19.99
CA ARG A 573 15.84 -13.62 21.19
C ARG A 573 14.32 -13.50 20.97
N VAL A 574 13.85 -13.64 19.73
CA VAL A 574 12.45 -13.36 19.35
C VAL A 574 11.68 -14.67 19.19
N THR A 575 10.57 -14.80 19.91
CA THR A 575 9.70 -15.97 19.86
C THR A 575 8.61 -15.82 18.78
N ASP A 576 7.87 -16.90 18.48
CA ASP A 576 6.72 -16.85 17.56
C ASP A 576 5.56 -15.99 18.08
N ASN A 577 5.60 -15.65 19.37
CA ASN A 577 4.65 -14.76 20.04
C ASN A 577 4.97 -13.27 19.83
N MET A 578 6.04 -12.96 19.11
CA MET A 578 6.51 -11.61 18.87
C MET A 578 6.48 -11.29 17.37
N LEU A 579 6.49 -10.00 17.08
CA LEU A 579 6.70 -9.43 15.76
C LEU A 579 7.60 -8.21 15.89
N CYS A 580 8.21 -7.80 14.78
CA CYS A 580 9.12 -6.68 14.79
C CYS A 580 8.75 -5.73 13.69
N ALA A 581 8.85 -4.44 13.98
CA ALA A 581 8.56 -3.39 13.04
C ALA A 581 9.51 -2.21 13.25
N GLY A 582 9.76 -1.47 12.18
CA GLY A 582 10.65 -0.31 12.18
C GLY A 582 11.34 -0.12 10.83
N PHE A 583 12.35 0.75 10.81
CA PHE A 583 13.25 0.91 9.68
C PHE A 583 14.64 0.41 10.02
N LEU A 584 15.28 -0.30 9.09
CA LEU A 584 16.65 -0.78 9.28
C LEU A 584 17.65 0.38 9.44
N SER A 585 17.35 1.54 8.87
CA SER A 585 18.10 2.80 9.03
C SER A 585 18.00 3.42 10.43
N GLY A 586 17.04 2.98 11.27
CA GLY A 586 16.67 3.69 12.50
C GLY A 586 15.92 4.98 12.21
N GLY A 587 15.87 5.88 13.20
CA GLY A 587 15.26 7.21 13.10
C GLY A 587 13.80 7.30 13.57
N VAL A 588 12.98 6.29 13.25
CA VAL A 588 11.57 6.21 13.68
C VAL A 588 11.33 4.89 14.41
N ASP A 589 10.93 4.97 15.68
CA ASP A 589 10.73 3.81 16.55
C ASP A 589 9.89 4.22 17.78
N THR A 590 9.30 3.25 18.47
CA THR A 590 8.64 3.47 19.77
C THR A 590 9.69 3.63 20.88
N CYS A 591 9.46 4.53 21.83
CA CYS A 591 10.42 4.77 22.93
C CYS A 591 9.77 4.72 24.32
N GLN A 592 10.51 5.16 25.34
CA GLN A 592 10.07 5.15 26.74
C GLN A 592 8.78 5.96 26.89
N GLY A 593 7.71 5.31 27.36
CA GLY A 593 6.37 5.90 27.47
C GLY A 593 5.40 5.52 26.34
N ASP A 594 5.86 4.84 25.28
CA ASP A 594 4.99 4.22 24.26
C ASP A 594 4.70 2.73 24.56
N SER A 595 5.38 2.16 25.55
CA SER A 595 5.17 0.79 26.05
C SER A 595 3.69 0.49 26.26
N GLY A 596 3.21 -0.64 25.75
CA GLY A 596 1.80 -1.01 25.79
C GLY A 596 0.90 -0.33 24.75
N GLY A 597 1.43 0.62 23.97
CA GLY A 597 0.73 1.25 22.85
C GLY A 597 0.45 0.31 21.68
N PRO A 598 -0.44 0.71 20.76
CA PRO A 598 -0.82 -0.08 19.60
C PRO A 598 0.22 -0.03 18.47
N LEU A 599 0.45 -1.18 17.86
CA LEU A 599 0.90 -1.27 16.47
C LEU A 599 -0.32 -1.56 15.59
N SER A 600 -0.74 -0.55 14.82
CA SER A 600 -1.98 -0.57 14.03
C SER A 600 -1.69 -0.80 12.56
N VAL A 601 -2.47 -1.62 11.89
CA VAL A 601 -2.32 -1.91 10.45
C VAL A 601 -3.65 -1.65 9.75
N ALA A 602 -3.62 -0.86 8.67
CA ALA A 602 -4.81 -0.61 7.86
C ALA A 602 -5.02 -1.74 6.84
N ASN A 603 -6.29 -2.13 6.64
CA ASN A 603 -6.68 -2.98 5.51
C ASN A 603 -6.94 -2.13 4.25
N SER A 604 -7.22 -2.80 3.11
CA SER A 604 -7.50 -2.14 1.83
C SER A 604 -8.74 -1.22 1.84
N HIS A 605 -9.63 -1.38 2.82
CA HIS A 605 -10.85 -0.59 2.98
C HIS A 605 -10.69 0.54 4.04
N GLY A 606 -9.48 0.78 4.55
CA GLY A 606 -9.19 1.84 5.51
C GLY A 606 -9.57 1.54 6.97
N ARG A 607 -9.88 0.28 7.30
CA ARG A 607 -10.15 -0.19 8.68
C ARG A 607 -8.86 -0.67 9.33
N PHE A 608 -8.64 -0.27 10.58
CA PHE A 608 -7.43 -0.55 11.34
C PHE A 608 -7.57 -1.76 12.27
N PHE A 609 -6.55 -2.62 12.23
CA PHE A 609 -6.41 -3.80 13.05
C PHE A 609 -5.20 -3.70 13.96
N LEU A 610 -5.32 -4.21 15.19
CA LEU A 610 -4.24 -4.24 16.15
C LEU A 610 -3.30 -5.42 15.85
N ALA A 611 -2.18 -5.13 15.19
CA ALA A 611 -1.19 -6.14 14.84
C ALA A 611 -0.34 -6.55 16.04
N GLY A 612 0.03 -5.58 16.87
CA GLY A 612 0.91 -5.79 18.00
C GLY A 612 0.71 -4.81 19.14
N VAL A 613 1.32 -5.14 20.28
CA VAL A 613 1.43 -4.28 21.46
C VAL A 613 2.89 -3.95 21.69
N THR A 614 3.24 -2.67 21.82
CA THR A 614 4.62 -2.21 22.03
C THR A 614 5.21 -2.85 23.29
N SER A 615 6.30 -3.61 23.14
CA SER A 615 6.86 -4.43 24.21
C SER A 615 8.27 -3.98 24.60
N TRP A 616 9.28 -4.23 23.77
CA TRP A 616 10.66 -3.89 24.09
C TRP A 616 11.50 -3.55 22.84
N GLY A 617 12.64 -2.91 23.06
CA GLY A 617 13.60 -2.58 22.01
C GLY A 617 15.01 -2.44 22.60
N LYS A 618 16.04 -2.58 21.77
CA LYS A 618 17.44 -2.29 22.18
C LYS A 618 17.76 -0.84 21.84
N GLY A 619 17.37 0.07 22.72
CA GLY A 619 17.40 1.52 22.47
C GLY A 619 16.19 1.96 21.65
N CYS A 620 16.06 3.27 21.44
CA CYS A 620 14.99 3.85 20.64
C CYS A 620 15.56 4.40 19.34
N ALA A 621 14.98 4.02 18.21
CA ALA A 621 15.34 4.55 16.89
C ALA A 621 16.80 4.29 16.49
N LEU A 622 17.46 3.33 17.15
CA LEU A 622 18.82 2.90 16.81
C LEU A 622 18.77 2.03 15.55
N SER A 623 19.65 2.30 14.60
CA SER A 623 19.65 1.53 13.34
C SER A 623 19.92 0.04 13.62
N PHE A 624 19.28 -0.82 12.83
CA PHE A 624 19.32 -2.29 12.95
C PHE A 624 18.89 -2.84 14.32
N ARG A 625 18.17 -2.04 15.12
CA ARG A 625 17.49 -2.47 16.35
C ARG A 625 16.00 -2.20 16.18
N PRO A 626 15.24 -3.08 15.50
CA PRO A 626 13.80 -2.89 15.41
C PRO A 626 13.13 -2.95 16.78
N GLY A 627 12.04 -2.21 16.92
CA GLY A 627 11.09 -2.40 18.01
C GLY A 627 10.46 -3.79 17.94
N VAL A 628 10.28 -4.40 19.10
CA VAL A 628 9.63 -5.69 19.28
C VAL A 628 8.28 -5.48 19.92
N TYR A 629 7.28 -6.13 19.33
CA TYR A 629 5.89 -6.03 19.72
C TYR A 629 5.34 -7.42 20.00
N THR A 630 4.44 -7.53 20.96
CA THR A 630 3.72 -8.77 21.23
C THR A 630 2.70 -9.00 20.12
N ARG A 631 2.73 -10.18 19.48
CA ARG A 631 1.89 -10.52 18.33
C ARG A 631 0.47 -10.87 18.76
N VAL A 632 -0.48 -9.96 18.54
CA VAL A 632 -1.87 -10.09 19.02
C VAL A 632 -2.60 -11.31 18.46
N THR A 633 -2.30 -11.74 17.22
CA THR A 633 -2.94 -12.93 16.62
C THR A 633 -2.69 -14.21 17.41
N LYS A 634 -1.58 -14.31 18.16
CA LYS A 634 -1.28 -15.45 19.04
C LYS A 634 -2.10 -15.46 20.33
N TYR A 635 -2.68 -14.32 20.71
CA TYR A 635 -3.44 -14.14 21.94
C TYR A 635 -4.93 -13.93 21.72
N ARG A 636 -5.45 -14.03 20.48
CA ARG A 636 -6.88 -13.79 20.18
C ARG A 636 -7.81 -14.64 21.05
N SER A 637 -7.51 -15.94 21.21
CA SER A 637 -8.30 -16.84 22.05
C SER A 637 -8.24 -16.46 23.53
N TRP A 638 -7.07 -16.05 24.02
CA TRP A 638 -6.91 -15.62 25.42
C TRP A 638 -7.65 -14.32 25.70
N ILE A 639 -7.59 -13.35 24.77
CA ILE A 639 -8.35 -12.10 24.86
C ILE A 639 -9.85 -12.44 24.94
N LYS A 640 -10.36 -13.24 24.01
CA LYS A 640 -11.77 -13.65 23.98
C LYS A 640 -12.21 -14.37 25.26
N GLU A 641 -11.38 -15.25 25.80
CA GLU A 641 -11.67 -15.97 27.06
C GLU A 641 -11.78 -15.02 28.27
N LYS A 642 -10.91 -14.01 28.34
CA LYS A 642 -10.82 -13.12 29.53
C LYS A 642 -11.72 -11.91 29.47
N SER A 643 -11.90 -11.31 28.29
CA SER A 643 -12.67 -10.08 28.12
C SER A 643 -14.03 -10.29 27.47
N GLY A 644 -14.23 -11.40 26.74
CA GLY A 644 -15.41 -11.62 25.90
C GLY A 644 -15.38 -10.85 24.57
N VAL A 645 -14.28 -10.16 24.25
CA VAL A 645 -14.05 -9.37 23.03
C VAL A 645 -13.30 -10.17 21.99
#